data_AF-A0A6A6CDF2-F1
#
_entry.id   AF-A0A6A6CDF2-F1
#
_cell.length_a   1.000
_cell.length_b   1.000
_cell.length_c   1.000
_cell.angle_alpha   90.00
_cell.angle_beta   90.00
_cell.angle_gamma   90.00
#
_symmetry.space_group_name_H-M   'P 1'
#
loop_
_entity.id
_entity.type
_entity.pdbx_description
1 polymer ?
#
loop_
_entity_poly.entity_id
_entity_poly.type
_entity_poly.pdbx_seq_one_letter_code
_entity_poly.pdbx_strand_id
1 'polypeptide(L)'
;MRAFAAAAALLGAASASPAGISDYIRAATNTPAHNTTSTSEEPCALISEALRNQTAKHTVPLDAKVAYACLQSVPLHTKDAALQLEGVRTFTQFQSTLAYLKTPTEGYLYPAVDVFGAYDQIAKKLENNEYKGEYDFQFDLLDTINSAHDGHFWYFADITQIFSFVRQPLYSVSKDGISVPEVYLAADIIAFNSPNGTNSTTSPVARINGQDVEAFLNQNAAATGNNQDPDANYNTMFPEYVRGAKSVGVFASSSFYSGPVTTLTFRNGTSRIMQNYATTTANFTGVVDGKSFFEQFCVPQTSSEEDATPTPSSTEAPVIPTTEVPFKAVPTQTANPGPDGYPVPVIINDDGSVAGYHPRYNKELAVLSIPTFQPADDTQFENVVRQFLAMSQAAGKKKLVIDLRGNGGGDVDLAYDLFSQLFPKSIPYGATNFRATPLGNDVGIIVSDFYSNVTNATISPDECNNPTDFSIHPFNYREQLNVDNGNFTSWQDFFGPHEYHGDNFTSLTRYNLNDKYTFSCSNISGFGNITNITPVQVFQQENIILVQDGICASTCAVFSEFVKSQKSIKQVVFGGRAQTGPQQAVGGVKGANVYGWDLLAMAIDEAGVDDATPAQAAYFQKTYGNLTAPAQQALARAAVIENEVQAKVNIRNNIRQGDASVTPLQFVYEAADCRRFYTPAMLADQSLIWKAAYDSIWGNASCVAGSTGHPSSKPGVIAPGQNVPPESARNFFGADVSGPYPVANSSLKASSTGNGNGNGTATEPQAYTGGAMGASVSGLMVTLMAFVAACMLV
;
A
#
# COMPACT_ATOMS: atom_id res chain seq x y z
N MET A 1 -2.48 0.21 -20.97
CA MET A 1 -3.13 0.40 -19.66
C MET A 1 -3.53 -0.89 -18.92
N ARG A 2 -3.91 -2.00 -19.57
CA ARG A 2 -4.45 -3.20 -18.87
C ARG A 2 -3.46 -4.07 -18.05
N ALA A 3 -2.21 -3.66 -17.87
CA ALA A 3 -1.17 -4.49 -17.24
C ALA A 3 -0.37 -3.80 -16.13
N PHE A 4 -0.79 -2.62 -15.65
CA PHE A 4 0.10 -1.72 -14.88
C PHE A 4 -0.25 -1.46 -13.40
N ALA A 5 -1.31 -2.02 -12.85
CA ALA A 5 -1.79 -1.53 -11.54
C ALA A 5 -2.48 -2.58 -10.65
N ALA A 6 -2.11 -3.85 -10.76
CA ALA A 6 -2.55 -4.88 -9.83
C ALA A 6 -1.61 -4.91 -8.61
N ALA A 7 -1.80 -4.01 -7.62
CA ALA A 7 -1.11 -4.20 -6.33
C ALA A 7 -1.75 -3.56 -5.08
N ALA A 8 -2.43 -2.41 -5.18
CA ALA A 8 -2.91 -1.73 -3.97
C ALA A 8 -4.06 -2.48 -3.24
N ALA A 9 -4.67 -3.47 -3.88
CA ALA A 9 -5.63 -4.40 -3.29
C ALA A 9 -5.04 -5.80 -2.99
N LEU A 10 -3.75 -6.05 -3.26
CA LEU A 10 -3.13 -7.39 -3.31
C LEU A 10 -2.27 -7.75 -2.09
N LEU A 11 -2.36 -6.99 -0.99
CA LEU A 11 -1.88 -7.50 0.32
C LEU A 11 -2.75 -8.62 0.89
N GLY A 12 -3.88 -8.93 0.25
CA GLY A 12 -4.40 -10.29 0.22
C GLY A 12 -3.70 -11.02 -0.92
N ALA A 13 -2.71 -11.85 -0.59
CA ALA A 13 -1.99 -12.77 -1.48
C ALA A 13 -2.82 -13.22 -2.69
N ALA A 14 -2.19 -13.48 -3.84
CA ALA A 14 -2.80 -14.20 -4.96
C ALA A 14 -3.56 -15.43 -4.46
N SER A 15 -4.84 -15.25 -4.23
CA SER A 15 -5.69 -16.17 -3.50
C SER A 15 -6.96 -16.27 -4.28
N ALA A 16 -7.53 -17.47 -4.27
CA ALA A 16 -8.90 -17.68 -4.67
C ALA A 16 -9.75 -16.50 -4.19
N SER A 17 -10.70 -16.05 -5.02
CA SER A 17 -11.62 -14.95 -4.69
C SER A 17 -11.98 -14.93 -3.20
N PRO A 18 -12.15 -13.78 -2.52
CA PRO A 18 -12.34 -13.74 -1.07
C PRO A 18 -13.47 -14.65 -0.53
N ALA A 19 -14.46 -14.98 -1.39
CA ALA A 19 -15.45 -16.03 -1.17
C ALA A 19 -14.83 -17.44 -1.01
N GLY A 20 -13.88 -17.81 -1.87
CA GLY A 20 -13.10 -19.04 -1.80
C GLY A 20 -12.23 -19.17 -0.54
N ILE A 21 -11.59 -18.10 -0.04
CA ILE A 21 -10.86 -18.16 1.25
C ILE A 21 -11.84 -18.36 2.41
N SER A 22 -12.97 -17.65 2.42
CA SER A 22 -13.98 -17.80 3.47
C SER A 22 -14.58 -19.20 3.51
N ASP A 23 -14.86 -19.78 2.34
CA ASP A 23 -15.35 -21.15 2.21
C ASP A 23 -14.26 -22.18 2.56
N TYR A 24 -13.00 -21.91 2.21
CA TYR A 24 -11.86 -22.73 2.60
C TYR A 24 -11.67 -22.77 4.12
N ILE A 25 -11.68 -21.62 4.79
CA ILE A 25 -11.60 -21.52 6.25
C ILE A 25 -12.74 -22.32 6.89
N ARG A 26 -13.95 -22.29 6.30
CA ARG A 26 -15.11 -23.06 6.77
C ARG A 26 -14.96 -24.56 6.51
N ALA A 27 -14.45 -24.97 5.36
CA ALA A 27 -14.19 -26.37 5.03
C ALA A 27 -13.10 -26.96 5.94
N ALA A 28 -12.05 -26.19 6.20
CA ALA A 28 -10.97 -26.55 7.10
C ALA A 28 -11.46 -26.77 8.54
N THR A 29 -12.40 -25.95 9.03
CA THR A 29 -13.01 -26.16 10.36
C THR A 29 -13.85 -27.43 10.49
N ASN A 30 -14.32 -28.01 9.38
CA ASN A 30 -15.18 -29.21 9.39
C ASN A 30 -14.41 -30.51 9.12
N THR A 31 -13.09 -30.44 8.90
CA THR A 31 -12.27 -31.60 8.54
C THR A 31 -11.44 -32.03 9.77
N PRO A 32 -11.54 -33.28 10.25
CA PRO A 32 -10.68 -33.77 11.33
C PRO A 32 -9.21 -33.66 10.95
N ALA A 33 -8.36 -33.23 11.87
CA ALA A 33 -6.92 -33.16 11.65
C ALA A 33 -6.38 -34.53 11.21
N HIS A 34 -5.67 -34.57 10.08
CA HIS A 34 -4.94 -35.76 9.67
C HIS A 34 -3.77 -35.95 10.63
N ASN A 35 -3.86 -36.92 11.54
CA ASN A 35 -2.72 -37.35 12.35
C ASN A 35 -1.74 -38.11 11.45
N THR A 36 -0.72 -37.44 10.95
CA THR A 36 0.42 -38.11 10.29
C THR A 36 1.34 -38.70 11.36
N THR A 37 1.32 -40.02 11.47
CA THR A 37 2.27 -40.82 12.25
C THR A 37 3.69 -40.74 11.66
N SER A 38 4.68 -40.94 12.52
CA SER A 38 6.11 -40.71 12.32
C SER A 38 6.77 -41.44 11.13
N THR A 39 7.28 -40.65 10.19
CA THR A 39 8.58 -40.81 9.50
C THR A 39 9.10 -39.41 9.12
N SER A 40 10.41 -39.26 8.99
CA SER A 40 11.12 -38.05 8.53
C SER A 40 10.81 -37.78 7.04
N GLU A 41 9.56 -37.54 6.69
CA GLU A 41 9.13 -37.25 5.32
C GLU A 41 9.43 -35.80 4.97
N GLU A 42 9.86 -35.58 3.73
CA GLU A 42 10.27 -34.27 3.24
C GLU A 42 9.03 -33.34 3.16
N PRO A 43 9.05 -32.13 3.75
CA PRO A 43 7.87 -31.28 3.87
C PRO A 43 7.21 -30.88 2.55
N CYS A 44 7.96 -30.60 1.49
CA CYS A 44 7.43 -30.30 0.17
C CYS A 44 6.78 -31.52 -0.49
N ALA A 45 7.31 -32.72 -0.27
CA ALA A 45 6.64 -33.95 -0.72
C ALA A 45 5.25 -34.13 -0.08
N LEU A 46 5.11 -33.79 1.20
CA LEU A 46 3.82 -33.83 1.91
C LEU A 46 2.82 -32.84 1.33
N ILE A 47 3.26 -31.63 0.95
CA ILE A 47 2.41 -30.65 0.26
C ILE A 47 1.98 -31.20 -1.11
N SER A 48 2.92 -31.71 -1.91
CA SER A 48 2.62 -32.29 -3.22
C SER A 48 1.66 -33.48 -3.15
N GLU A 49 1.74 -34.29 -2.09
CA GLU A 49 0.79 -35.37 -1.84
C GLU A 49 -0.60 -34.85 -1.46
N ALA A 50 -0.68 -33.87 -0.57
CA ALA A 50 -1.96 -33.26 -0.19
C ALA A 50 -2.68 -32.65 -1.41
N LEU A 51 -1.93 -31.97 -2.28
CA LEU A 51 -2.46 -31.33 -3.49
C LEU A 51 -2.89 -32.33 -4.58
N ARG A 52 -2.30 -33.53 -4.64
CA ARG A 52 -2.78 -34.60 -5.56
C ARG A 52 -4.23 -35.01 -5.29
N ASN A 53 -4.70 -34.82 -4.07
CA ASN A 53 -6.07 -35.12 -3.66
C ASN A 53 -7.01 -33.90 -3.82
N GLN A 54 -6.50 -32.75 -4.26
CA GLN A 54 -7.30 -31.56 -4.53
C GLN A 54 -8.08 -31.73 -5.83
N THR A 55 -9.36 -31.38 -5.81
CA THR A 55 -10.22 -31.36 -7.01
C THR A 55 -10.99 -30.05 -7.07
N ALA A 56 -11.57 -29.72 -8.23
CA ALA A 56 -12.44 -28.54 -8.36
C ALA A 56 -13.65 -28.53 -7.40
N LYS A 57 -13.98 -29.67 -6.77
CA LYS A 57 -15.08 -29.82 -5.80
C LYS A 57 -14.61 -30.04 -4.35
N HIS A 58 -13.31 -30.21 -4.13
CA HIS A 58 -12.75 -30.53 -2.81
C HIS A 58 -11.37 -29.88 -2.65
N THR A 59 -11.31 -28.85 -1.81
CA THR A 59 -10.05 -28.21 -1.44
C THR A 59 -9.54 -28.85 -0.17
N VAL A 60 -8.34 -29.43 -0.23
CA VAL A 60 -7.68 -30.05 0.93
C VAL A 60 -6.99 -28.95 1.75
N PRO A 61 -7.26 -28.82 3.05
CA PRO A 61 -6.56 -27.86 3.88
C PRO A 61 -5.08 -28.24 4.03
N LEU A 62 -4.14 -27.35 3.70
CA LEU A 62 -2.71 -27.62 3.94
C LEU A 62 -2.37 -27.19 5.37
N ASP A 63 -1.63 -28.03 6.08
CA ASP A 63 -1.14 -27.67 7.41
C ASP A 63 -0.11 -26.53 7.30
N ALA A 64 -0.34 -25.44 8.03
CA ALA A 64 0.50 -24.25 7.95
C ALA A 64 1.96 -24.51 8.35
N LYS A 65 2.19 -25.42 9.32
CA LYS A 65 3.55 -25.76 9.77
C LYS A 65 4.28 -26.57 8.70
N VAL A 66 3.59 -27.50 8.02
CA VAL A 66 4.18 -28.28 6.92
C VAL A 66 4.51 -27.38 5.74
N ALA A 67 3.62 -26.46 5.36
CA ALA A 67 3.87 -25.49 4.28
C ALA A 67 5.08 -24.59 4.61
N TYR A 68 5.15 -24.05 5.83
CA TYR A 68 6.30 -23.26 6.27
C TYR A 68 7.60 -24.08 6.31
N ALA A 69 7.53 -25.35 6.73
CA ALA A 69 8.68 -26.25 6.72
C ALA A 69 9.18 -26.58 5.30
N CYS A 70 8.29 -26.61 4.29
CA CYS A 70 8.68 -26.73 2.88
C CYS A 70 9.44 -25.49 2.40
N LEU A 71 8.96 -24.28 2.70
CA LEU A 71 9.71 -23.05 2.37
C LEU A 71 11.11 -23.03 3.02
N GLN A 72 11.20 -23.51 4.26
CA GLN A 72 12.46 -23.60 5.01
C GLN A 72 13.42 -24.69 4.49
N SER A 73 12.96 -25.67 3.69
CA SER A 73 13.82 -26.73 3.15
C SER A 73 14.53 -26.34 1.86
N VAL A 74 14.18 -25.19 1.26
CA VAL A 74 14.73 -24.72 -0.01
C VAL A 74 16.17 -24.22 0.15
N PRO A 75 17.15 -24.78 -0.59
CA PRO A 75 18.56 -24.42 -0.45
C PRO A 75 18.85 -23.02 -1.02
N LEU A 76 19.77 -22.29 -0.38
CA LEU A 76 20.23 -20.98 -0.84
C LEU A 76 21.32 -21.10 -1.91
N HIS A 77 21.16 -20.35 -2.99
CA HIS A 77 22.17 -20.18 -4.05
C HIS A 77 22.95 -18.88 -3.83
N THR A 78 23.98 -18.91 -2.96
CA THR A 78 24.64 -17.69 -2.43
C THR A 78 25.18 -16.73 -3.50
N LYS A 79 25.74 -17.23 -4.60
CA LYS A 79 26.25 -16.35 -5.68
C LYS A 79 25.12 -15.63 -6.41
N ASP A 80 24.04 -16.34 -6.68
CA ASP A 80 22.87 -15.80 -7.38
C ASP A 80 22.12 -14.83 -6.44
N ALA A 81 22.07 -15.11 -5.15
CA ALA A 81 21.54 -14.23 -4.12
C ALA A 81 22.35 -12.93 -3.97
N ALA A 82 23.69 -13.00 -4.04
CA ALA A 82 24.54 -11.80 -4.04
C ALA A 82 24.29 -10.94 -5.29
N LEU A 83 24.20 -11.57 -6.47
CA LEU A 83 23.89 -10.88 -7.72
C LEU A 83 22.49 -10.26 -7.71
N GLN A 84 21.51 -10.97 -7.14
CA GLN A 84 20.15 -10.45 -6.94
C GLN A 84 20.17 -9.20 -6.04
N LEU A 85 20.92 -9.22 -4.93
CA LEU A 85 21.04 -8.10 -4.01
C LEU A 85 21.66 -6.85 -4.68
N GLU A 86 22.62 -7.03 -5.60
CA GLU A 86 23.16 -5.93 -6.41
C GLU A 86 22.07 -5.31 -7.32
N GLY A 87 21.22 -6.13 -7.94
CA GLY A 87 20.08 -5.65 -8.72
C GLY A 87 19.04 -4.91 -7.87
N VAL A 88 18.68 -5.49 -6.72
CA VAL A 88 17.78 -4.85 -5.73
C VAL A 88 18.30 -3.47 -5.33
N ARG A 89 19.60 -3.32 -5.08
CA ARG A 89 20.22 -2.00 -4.78
C ARG A 89 20.09 -1.02 -5.96
N THR A 90 20.31 -1.52 -7.17
CA THR A 90 20.25 -0.71 -8.41
C THR A 90 18.87 -0.09 -8.59
N PHE A 91 17.79 -0.84 -8.36
CA PHE A 91 16.43 -0.31 -8.47
C PHE A 91 16.01 0.51 -7.25
N THR A 92 16.38 0.08 -6.04
CA THR A 92 16.00 0.77 -4.80
C THR A 92 16.47 2.22 -4.77
N GLN A 93 17.57 2.57 -5.44
CA GLN A 93 18.03 3.97 -5.47
C GLN A 93 17.01 4.94 -6.08
N PHE A 94 16.03 4.47 -6.86
CA PHE A 94 14.96 5.28 -7.44
C PHE A 94 13.79 5.52 -6.47
N GLN A 95 13.79 4.88 -5.30
CA GLN A 95 12.81 5.13 -4.24
C GLN A 95 12.95 6.55 -3.70
N SER A 96 11.96 7.40 -3.94
CA SER A 96 12.07 8.83 -3.66
C SER A 96 11.98 9.23 -2.19
N THR A 97 11.66 8.29 -1.30
CA THR A 97 11.47 8.54 0.13
C THR A 97 12.66 8.14 1.00
N LEU A 98 13.74 7.59 0.43
CA LEU A 98 14.85 6.98 1.20
C LEU A 98 15.49 7.90 2.25
N ALA A 99 15.80 9.15 1.90
CA ALA A 99 16.43 10.09 2.85
C ALA A 99 15.50 10.47 4.01
N TYR A 100 14.20 10.57 3.71
CA TYR A 100 13.18 10.82 4.72
C TYR A 100 12.90 9.57 5.57
N LEU A 101 12.93 8.35 5.00
CA LEU A 101 12.86 7.12 5.79
C LEU A 101 14.03 7.00 6.78
N LYS A 102 15.24 7.36 6.35
CA LYS A 102 16.45 7.29 7.18
C LYS A 102 16.45 8.30 8.33
N THR A 103 15.85 9.47 8.12
CA THR A 103 15.80 10.56 9.11
C THR A 103 14.43 11.23 9.12
N PRO A 104 13.36 10.53 9.54
CA PRO A 104 11.99 10.99 9.31
C PRO A 104 11.68 12.30 10.03
N THR A 105 10.76 13.06 9.43
CA THR A 105 10.19 14.25 10.06
C THR A 105 9.36 13.86 11.29
N GLU A 106 9.00 14.84 12.11
CA GLU A 106 8.14 14.63 13.27
C GLU A 106 6.73 14.10 12.91
N GLY A 107 6.31 14.24 11.66
CA GLY A 107 5.01 13.78 11.16
C GLY A 107 4.96 12.29 10.82
N TYR A 108 6.10 11.61 10.74
CA TYR A 108 6.15 10.17 10.46
C TYR A 108 5.89 9.36 11.73
N LEU A 109 5.10 8.28 11.61
CA LEU A 109 4.61 7.53 12.77
C LEU A 109 5.42 6.27 13.10
N TYR A 110 6.28 5.83 12.17
CA TYR A 110 7.13 4.66 12.34
C TYR A 110 8.58 5.03 12.67
N PRO A 111 9.38 4.07 13.15
CA PRO A 111 10.82 4.26 13.30
C PRO A 111 11.51 4.63 11.99
N ALA A 112 12.65 5.30 12.12
CA ALA A 112 13.57 5.54 11.01
C ALA A 112 14.12 4.23 10.46
N VAL A 113 14.30 4.15 9.15
CA VAL A 113 14.81 2.98 8.42
C VAL A 113 15.92 3.39 7.45
N ASP A 114 17.08 2.77 7.61
CA ASP A 114 18.18 2.86 6.65
C ASP A 114 18.19 1.63 5.74
N VAL A 115 17.46 1.70 4.63
CA VAL A 115 17.27 0.58 3.68
C VAL A 115 18.60 0.08 3.12
N PHE A 116 19.48 0.97 2.68
CA PHE A 116 20.79 0.58 2.17
C PHE A 116 21.70 0.04 3.28
N GLY A 117 21.64 0.60 4.49
CA GLY A 117 22.33 0.06 5.65
C GLY A 117 21.85 -1.35 6.04
N ALA A 118 20.58 -1.67 5.84
CA ALA A 118 20.04 -3.01 6.01
C ALA A 118 20.52 -3.97 4.90
N TYR A 119 20.56 -3.52 3.64
CA TYR A 119 21.16 -4.30 2.56
C TYR A 119 22.65 -4.60 2.80
N ASP A 120 23.40 -3.71 3.46
CA ASP A 120 24.80 -3.98 3.84
C ASP A 120 24.91 -5.10 4.87
N GLN A 121 23.91 -5.23 5.74
CA GLN A 121 23.83 -6.33 6.70
C GLN A 121 23.45 -7.65 6.03
N ILE A 122 22.52 -7.63 5.07
CA ILE A 122 22.15 -8.79 4.26
C ILE A 122 23.37 -9.30 3.47
N ALA A 123 24.13 -8.40 2.85
CA ALA A 123 25.36 -8.75 2.14
C ALA A 123 26.37 -9.46 3.07
N LYS A 124 26.60 -8.93 4.27
CA LYS A 124 27.49 -9.55 5.27
C LYS A 124 27.00 -10.93 5.71
N LYS A 125 25.68 -11.09 5.91
CA LYS A 125 25.09 -12.40 6.25
C LYS A 125 25.29 -13.43 5.13
N LEU A 126 25.17 -13.01 3.86
CA LEU A 126 25.49 -13.87 2.71
C LEU A 126 26.97 -14.28 2.69
N GLU A 127 27.89 -13.32 2.85
CA GLU A 127 29.35 -13.56 2.89
C GLU A 127 29.75 -14.53 4.01
N ASN A 128 29.10 -14.41 5.18
CA ASN A 128 29.36 -15.24 6.35
C ASN A 128 28.62 -16.59 6.34
N ASN A 129 27.77 -16.87 5.34
CA ASN A 129 26.90 -18.05 5.27
C ASN A 129 25.96 -18.18 6.49
N GLU A 130 25.35 -17.07 6.92
CA GLU A 130 24.47 -17.04 8.10
C GLU A 130 23.00 -17.39 7.79
N TYR A 131 22.63 -17.50 6.51
CA TYR A 131 21.28 -17.89 6.09
C TYR A 131 21.12 -19.41 6.06
N LYS A 132 19.98 -19.92 6.57
CA LYS A 132 19.68 -21.35 6.59
C LYS A 132 19.25 -21.88 5.22
N GLY A 133 18.64 -21.03 4.40
CA GLY A 133 18.07 -21.40 3.11
C GLY A 133 17.55 -20.17 2.36
N GLU A 134 16.98 -20.42 1.19
CA GLU A 134 16.50 -19.39 0.26
C GLU A 134 15.43 -18.50 0.89
N TYR A 135 14.46 -19.10 1.58
CA TYR A 135 13.36 -18.36 2.19
C TYR A 135 13.84 -17.33 3.22
N ASP A 136 14.82 -17.67 4.07
CA ASP A 136 15.34 -16.74 5.09
C ASP A 136 16.01 -15.51 4.45
N PHE A 137 16.71 -15.69 3.33
CA PHE A 137 17.31 -14.58 2.57
C PHE A 137 16.26 -13.69 1.91
N GLN A 138 15.31 -14.29 1.19
CA GLN A 138 14.24 -13.55 0.52
C GLN A 138 13.31 -12.84 1.51
N PHE A 139 13.06 -13.46 2.66
CA PHE A 139 12.27 -12.85 3.73
C PHE A 139 12.98 -11.66 4.37
N ASP A 140 14.30 -11.70 4.55
CA ASP A 140 15.07 -10.54 5.02
C ASP A 140 14.99 -9.35 4.04
N LEU A 141 14.98 -9.61 2.73
CA LEU A 141 14.76 -8.57 1.71
C LEU A 141 13.35 -7.98 1.82
N LEU A 142 12.34 -8.84 1.94
CA LEU A 142 10.94 -8.45 2.11
C LEU A 142 10.74 -7.61 3.37
N ASP A 143 11.27 -8.05 4.52
CA ASP A 143 11.17 -7.37 5.81
C ASP A 143 11.86 -6.01 5.77
N THR A 144 13.05 -5.94 5.15
CA THR A 144 13.79 -4.67 4.97
C THR A 144 12.95 -3.65 4.20
N ILE A 145 12.35 -4.05 3.08
CA ILE A 145 11.55 -3.13 2.25
C ILE A 145 10.22 -2.78 2.95
N ASN A 146 9.53 -3.76 3.53
CA ASN A 146 8.27 -3.53 4.24
C ASN A 146 8.43 -2.62 5.46
N SER A 147 9.61 -2.59 6.09
CA SER A 147 9.89 -1.67 7.21
C SER A 147 9.79 -0.19 6.81
N ALA A 148 9.83 0.12 5.50
CA ALA A 148 9.58 1.46 4.99
C ALA A 148 8.11 1.91 5.13
N HIS A 149 7.17 0.98 5.39
CA HIS A 149 5.72 1.24 5.47
C HIS A 149 5.21 2.10 4.31
N ASP A 150 5.64 1.71 3.12
CA ASP A 150 5.34 2.37 1.86
C ASP A 150 4.80 1.33 0.88
N GLY A 151 3.48 1.22 0.80
CA GLY A 151 2.74 0.48 -0.23
C GLY A 151 3.02 0.85 -1.69
N HIS A 152 3.92 1.81 -2.02
CA HIS A 152 4.50 2.00 -3.35
C HIS A 152 5.91 1.39 -3.49
N PHE A 153 6.50 0.90 -2.42
CA PHE A 153 7.83 0.30 -2.38
C PHE A 153 7.75 -1.14 -1.89
N TRP A 154 7.92 -2.09 -2.81
CA TRP A 154 7.90 -3.51 -2.48
C TRP A 154 8.78 -4.33 -3.41
N TYR A 155 9.23 -5.47 -2.88
CA TYR A 155 9.82 -6.56 -3.64
C TYR A 155 9.27 -7.87 -3.06
N PHE A 156 8.37 -8.50 -3.80
CA PHE A 156 7.86 -9.81 -3.43
C PHE A 156 8.64 -10.86 -4.19
N ALA A 157 9.51 -11.58 -3.50
CA ALA A 157 10.27 -12.67 -4.10
C ALA A 157 9.37 -13.87 -4.42
N ASP A 158 9.70 -14.61 -5.46
CA ASP A 158 8.99 -15.82 -5.92
C ASP A 158 8.54 -16.75 -4.77
N ILE A 159 9.47 -17.17 -3.92
CA ILE A 159 9.25 -18.11 -2.81
C ILE A 159 8.33 -17.55 -1.73
N THR A 160 8.27 -16.22 -1.55
CA THR A 160 7.45 -15.58 -0.50
C THR A 160 5.97 -15.56 -0.85
N GLN A 161 5.63 -15.80 -2.12
CA GLN A 161 4.25 -15.74 -2.64
C GLN A 161 3.64 -17.12 -2.90
N ILE A 162 4.36 -18.22 -2.60
CA ILE A 162 3.88 -19.58 -2.88
C ILE A 162 2.73 -20.01 -1.96
N PHE A 163 2.74 -19.56 -0.70
CA PHE A 163 1.67 -19.88 0.26
C PHE A 163 1.07 -18.61 0.85
N SER A 164 -0.26 -18.61 1.00
CA SER A 164 -0.97 -17.73 1.91
C SER A 164 -1.35 -18.50 3.16
N PHE A 165 -0.98 -17.99 4.33
CA PHE A 165 -1.33 -18.58 5.62
C PHE A 165 -2.64 -17.99 6.12
N VAL A 166 -3.55 -18.88 6.51
CA VAL A 166 -4.92 -18.51 6.87
C VAL A 166 -5.31 -18.95 8.28
N ARG A 167 -6.07 -18.11 8.97
CA ARG A 167 -6.69 -18.35 10.28
C ARG A 167 -8.07 -17.66 10.38
N GLN A 168 -8.78 -17.91 11.46
CA GLN A 168 -10.14 -17.37 11.65
C GLN A 168 -10.14 -15.83 11.78
N PRO A 169 -11.03 -15.11 11.08
CA PRO A 169 -11.10 -13.65 11.13
C PRO A 169 -11.69 -13.12 12.44
N LEU A 170 -11.33 -11.87 12.77
CA LEU A 170 -11.84 -11.10 13.90
C LEU A 170 -12.56 -9.84 13.43
N TYR A 171 -13.31 -9.16 14.30
CA TYR A 171 -13.81 -7.80 14.09
C TYR A 171 -13.48 -6.93 15.29
N SER A 172 -13.16 -5.65 15.06
CA SER A 172 -13.11 -4.61 16.10
C SER A 172 -14.35 -3.73 15.97
N VAL A 173 -15.21 -3.72 16.99
CA VAL A 173 -16.49 -2.99 16.95
C VAL A 173 -16.77 -2.27 18.27
N SER A 174 -17.34 -1.07 18.12
CA SER A 174 -17.81 -0.23 19.22
C SER A 174 -19.31 -0.40 19.44
N LYS A 175 -19.74 -0.27 20.69
CA LYS A 175 -21.16 -0.32 21.07
C LYS A 175 -21.99 0.84 20.51
N ASP A 176 -21.37 2.00 20.29
CA ASP A 176 -22.05 3.27 19.96
C ASP A 176 -21.31 4.09 18.87
N GLY A 177 -20.14 3.61 18.44
CA GLY A 177 -19.32 4.26 17.41
C GLY A 177 -18.45 5.40 17.94
N ILE A 178 -18.39 5.62 19.25
CA ILE A 178 -17.52 6.61 19.91
C ILE A 178 -16.74 6.06 21.10
N SER A 179 -17.28 5.04 21.76
CA SER A 179 -16.60 4.27 22.80
C SER A 179 -15.51 3.41 22.17
N VAL A 180 -14.41 3.22 22.88
CA VAL A 180 -13.31 2.33 22.46
C VAL A 180 -13.88 0.95 22.07
N PRO A 181 -13.53 0.42 20.89
CA PRO A 181 -14.07 -0.84 20.40
C PRO A 181 -13.50 -2.03 21.18
N GLU A 182 -14.20 -3.16 21.08
CA GLU A 182 -13.73 -4.45 21.55
C GLU A 182 -13.59 -5.41 20.36
N VAL A 183 -12.70 -6.40 20.51
CA VAL A 183 -12.41 -7.39 19.47
C VAL A 183 -13.20 -8.67 19.69
N TYR A 184 -13.79 -9.20 18.62
CA TYR A 184 -14.63 -10.39 18.65
C TYR A 184 -14.26 -11.36 17.52
N LEU A 185 -14.49 -12.65 17.73
CA LEU A 185 -14.42 -13.63 16.66
C LEU A 185 -15.53 -13.36 15.64
N ALA A 186 -15.20 -13.35 14.35
CA ALA A 186 -16.16 -12.96 13.31
C ALA A 186 -17.43 -13.82 13.29
N ALA A 187 -17.29 -15.12 13.53
CA ALA A 187 -18.43 -16.05 13.62
C ALA A 187 -19.43 -15.67 14.73
N ASP A 188 -18.95 -15.13 15.86
CA ASP A 188 -19.80 -14.78 17.00
C ASP A 188 -20.56 -13.45 16.74
N ILE A 189 -19.97 -12.50 16.00
CA ILE A 189 -20.64 -11.25 15.59
C ILE A 189 -21.68 -11.47 14.50
N ILE A 190 -21.40 -12.36 13.54
CA ILE A 190 -22.38 -12.74 12.51
C ILE A 190 -23.60 -13.39 13.15
N ALA A 191 -23.40 -14.27 14.14
CA ALA A 191 -24.49 -14.88 14.90
C ALA A 191 -25.30 -13.85 15.70
N PHE A 192 -24.65 -12.83 16.28
CA PHE A 192 -25.29 -11.73 16.98
C PHE A 192 -26.23 -10.91 16.09
N ASN A 193 -25.84 -10.65 14.84
CA ASN A 193 -26.63 -9.88 13.87
C ASN A 193 -27.74 -10.68 13.17
N SER A 194 -27.91 -11.98 13.47
CA SER A 194 -28.98 -12.80 12.89
C SER A 194 -30.34 -12.47 13.52
N PRO A 195 -31.46 -12.49 12.76
CA PRO A 195 -32.81 -12.21 13.28
C PRO A 195 -33.24 -13.04 14.50
N ASN A 196 -32.59 -14.20 14.70
CA ASN A 196 -32.83 -15.13 15.82
C ASN A 196 -31.63 -15.23 16.80
N GLY A 197 -30.65 -14.34 16.72
CA GLY A 197 -29.44 -14.38 17.55
C GLY A 197 -29.76 -14.15 19.04
N THR A 198 -29.23 -15.00 19.92
CA THR A 198 -29.27 -14.77 21.38
C THR A 198 -27.93 -14.23 21.88
N ASN A 199 -27.99 -13.28 22.82
CA ASN A 199 -26.84 -12.55 23.36
C ASN A 199 -25.89 -13.39 24.26
N SER A 200 -26.16 -14.68 24.47
CA SER A 200 -25.55 -15.43 25.58
C SER A 200 -24.16 -16.03 25.30
N THR A 201 -23.65 -15.98 24.07
CA THR A 201 -22.35 -16.60 23.71
C THR A 201 -21.30 -15.61 23.18
N THR A 202 -21.66 -14.36 22.90
CA THR A 202 -20.73 -13.38 22.32
C THR A 202 -19.92 -12.72 23.44
N SER A 203 -18.67 -13.16 23.62
CA SER A 203 -17.71 -12.54 24.52
C SER A 203 -16.58 -11.91 23.70
N PRO A 204 -16.07 -10.72 24.08
CA PRO A 204 -14.85 -10.19 23.49
C PRO A 204 -13.67 -11.12 23.70
N VAL A 205 -12.73 -11.11 22.76
CA VAL A 205 -11.40 -11.70 22.89
C VAL A 205 -10.60 -10.83 23.86
N ALA A 206 -9.99 -11.46 24.86
CA ALA A 206 -9.08 -10.82 25.80
C ALA A 206 -7.62 -11.05 25.43
N ARG A 207 -7.28 -12.23 24.91
CA ARG A 207 -5.91 -12.60 24.56
C ARG A 207 -5.82 -13.43 23.29
N ILE A 208 -4.73 -13.24 22.54
CA ILE A 208 -4.33 -14.06 21.39
C ILE A 208 -2.97 -14.67 21.72
N ASN A 209 -2.87 -16.00 21.65
CA ASN A 209 -1.65 -16.75 21.98
C ASN A 209 -1.04 -16.39 23.36
N GLY A 210 -1.90 -16.08 24.33
CA GLY A 210 -1.49 -15.70 25.69
C GLY A 210 -1.12 -14.23 25.88
N GLN A 211 -1.02 -13.45 24.80
CA GLN A 211 -0.75 -12.01 24.83
C GLN A 211 -2.06 -11.21 24.82
N ASP A 212 -2.08 -10.02 25.41
CA ASP A 212 -3.22 -9.08 25.29
C ASP A 212 -3.63 -8.87 23.82
N VAL A 213 -4.94 -8.82 23.58
CA VAL A 213 -5.51 -8.78 22.22
C VAL A 213 -5.05 -7.54 21.43
N GLU A 214 -5.05 -6.36 22.05
CA GLU A 214 -4.66 -5.13 21.36
C GLU A 214 -3.15 -5.08 21.16
N ALA A 215 -2.37 -5.52 22.15
CA ALA A 215 -0.92 -5.64 22.01
C ALA A 215 -0.53 -6.57 20.86
N PHE A 216 -1.18 -7.74 20.75
CA PHE A 216 -0.94 -8.68 19.66
C PHE A 216 -1.31 -8.08 18.31
N LEU A 217 -2.49 -7.47 18.20
CA LEU A 217 -2.99 -6.93 16.93
C LEU A 217 -2.17 -5.73 16.46
N ASN A 218 -1.75 -4.83 17.35
CA ASN A 218 -0.87 -3.71 16.99
C ASN A 218 0.50 -4.20 16.52
N GLN A 219 1.10 -5.18 17.20
CA GLN A 219 2.35 -5.79 16.76
C GLN A 219 2.21 -6.49 15.42
N ASN A 220 1.10 -7.22 15.22
CA ASN A 220 0.86 -7.92 13.97
C ASN A 220 0.63 -6.92 12.83
N ALA A 221 -0.17 -5.87 13.04
CA ALA A 221 -0.39 -4.80 12.07
C ALA A 221 0.92 -4.07 11.71
N ALA A 222 1.80 -3.85 12.69
CA ALA A 222 3.15 -3.31 12.45
C ALA A 222 3.96 -4.22 11.54
N ALA A 223 3.94 -5.53 11.80
CA ALA A 223 4.81 -6.48 11.10
C ALA A 223 4.34 -6.80 9.67
N THR A 224 3.04 -6.74 9.41
CA THR A 224 2.46 -7.20 8.14
C THR A 224 1.86 -6.10 7.29
N GLY A 225 1.71 -4.88 7.83
CA GLY A 225 1.02 -3.79 7.16
C GLY A 225 1.96 -2.86 6.40
N ASN A 226 1.52 -2.41 5.22
CA ASN A 226 2.31 -1.55 4.34
C ASN A 226 1.78 -0.10 4.25
N ASN A 227 0.86 0.28 5.14
CA ASN A 227 0.45 1.67 5.31
C ASN A 227 1.39 2.41 6.27
N GLN A 228 1.64 3.68 5.99
CA GLN A 228 2.45 4.58 6.82
C GLN A 228 1.78 5.02 8.12
N ASP A 229 0.51 4.68 8.31
CA ASP A 229 -0.25 4.98 9.52
C ASP A 229 -0.62 3.71 10.32
N PRO A 230 -0.33 3.66 11.64
CA PRO A 230 -0.69 2.54 12.50
C PRO A 230 -2.19 2.23 12.56
N ASP A 231 -3.03 3.27 12.56
CA ASP A 231 -4.48 3.11 12.63
C ASP A 231 -5.04 2.59 11.30
N ALA A 232 -4.44 2.97 10.16
CA ALA A 232 -4.73 2.36 8.87
C ALA A 232 -4.33 0.87 8.82
N ASN A 233 -3.11 0.53 9.23
CA ASN A 233 -2.67 -0.87 9.30
C ASN A 233 -3.53 -1.70 10.26
N TYR A 234 -3.93 -1.14 11.41
CA TYR A 234 -4.86 -1.81 12.32
C TYR A 234 -6.20 -2.09 11.65
N ASN A 235 -6.75 -1.16 10.87
CA ASN A 235 -8.00 -1.37 10.13
C ASN A 235 -7.88 -2.54 9.14
N THR A 236 -6.77 -2.66 8.40
CA THR A 236 -6.54 -3.77 7.45
C THR A 236 -6.50 -5.16 8.10
N MET A 237 -6.33 -5.24 9.42
CA MET A 237 -6.35 -6.54 10.13
C MET A 237 -7.72 -7.20 10.08
N PHE A 238 -8.79 -6.42 9.96
CA PHE A 238 -10.16 -6.92 10.05
C PHE A 238 -10.81 -7.03 8.67
N PRO A 239 -11.87 -7.83 8.53
CA PRO A 239 -12.65 -7.89 7.31
C PRO A 239 -13.21 -6.53 6.94
N GLU A 240 -12.95 -6.13 5.71
CA GLU A 240 -13.51 -4.93 5.10
C GLU A 240 -14.69 -5.29 4.21
N TYR A 241 -15.72 -4.46 4.28
CA TYR A 241 -16.95 -4.64 3.52
C TYR A 241 -17.05 -3.57 2.43
N VAL A 242 -16.27 -3.78 1.36
CA VAL A 242 -16.08 -2.82 0.27
C VAL A 242 -16.44 -3.52 -1.04
N ARG A 243 -17.30 -2.92 -1.87
CA ARG A 243 -17.89 -3.55 -3.08
C ARG A 243 -18.67 -4.86 -2.84
N GLY A 244 -19.13 -5.12 -1.63
CA GLY A 244 -19.82 -6.40 -1.31
C GLY A 244 -18.88 -7.61 -1.27
N ALA A 245 -17.63 -7.43 -1.69
CA ALA A 245 -16.55 -8.37 -1.47
C ALA A 245 -16.10 -8.24 -0.01
N LYS A 246 -16.05 -9.39 0.68
CA LYS A 246 -15.48 -9.47 2.02
C LYS A 246 -14.00 -9.79 1.90
N SER A 247 -13.13 -8.79 2.02
CA SER A 247 -11.76 -9.12 2.45
C SER A 247 -11.86 -9.83 3.79
N VAL A 248 -11.05 -10.86 4.04
CA VAL A 248 -11.02 -11.52 5.35
C VAL A 248 -10.13 -10.78 6.37
N GLY A 249 -9.40 -9.75 5.92
CA GLY A 249 -8.43 -9.00 6.70
C GLY A 249 -7.07 -9.69 6.80
N VAL A 250 -6.01 -8.90 6.95
CA VAL A 250 -4.61 -9.37 7.05
C VAL A 250 -4.39 -10.24 8.30
N PHE A 251 -5.21 -10.08 9.34
CA PHE A 251 -5.20 -11.03 10.45
C PHE A 251 -5.49 -12.44 9.95
N ALA A 252 -6.51 -12.60 9.10
CA ALA A 252 -7.03 -13.90 8.73
C ALA A 252 -6.31 -14.53 7.54
N SER A 253 -5.68 -13.74 6.68
CA SER A 253 -4.94 -14.21 5.50
C SER A 253 -3.70 -13.36 5.28
N SER A 254 -2.53 -13.99 5.26
CA SER A 254 -1.25 -13.30 5.15
C SER A 254 -0.18 -14.21 4.55
N SER A 255 0.78 -13.65 3.80
CA SER A 255 1.99 -14.38 3.38
C SER A 255 2.94 -14.66 4.55
N PHE A 256 2.68 -14.08 5.73
CA PHE A 256 3.47 -14.28 6.94
C PHE A 256 2.95 -15.43 7.79
N TYR A 257 3.83 -16.41 8.06
CA TYR A 257 3.49 -17.54 8.91
C TYR A 257 3.29 -17.11 10.37
N SER A 258 2.07 -17.32 10.89
CA SER A 258 1.68 -16.93 12.25
C SER A 258 1.69 -18.09 13.26
N GLY A 259 2.41 -19.17 12.96
CA GLY A 259 2.44 -20.39 13.77
C GLY A 259 1.35 -21.41 13.38
N PRO A 260 1.39 -22.62 13.97
CA PRO A 260 0.51 -23.73 13.60
C PRO A 260 -0.93 -23.59 14.12
N VAL A 261 -1.11 -22.83 15.21
CA VAL A 261 -2.41 -22.65 15.87
C VAL A 261 -2.57 -21.20 16.32
N THR A 262 -3.82 -20.77 16.43
CA THR A 262 -4.22 -19.52 17.08
C THR A 262 -5.07 -19.86 18.31
N THR A 263 -4.61 -19.44 19.50
CA THR A 263 -5.35 -19.58 20.75
C THR A 263 -6.04 -18.28 21.10
N LEU A 264 -7.37 -18.28 21.19
CA LEU A 264 -8.16 -17.15 21.64
C LEU A 264 -8.65 -17.41 23.06
N THR A 265 -8.35 -16.50 23.99
CA THR A 265 -8.96 -16.47 25.33
C THR A 265 -9.95 -15.32 25.40
N PHE A 266 -11.17 -15.61 25.83
CA PHE A 266 -12.29 -14.66 25.87
C PHE A 266 -12.45 -14.03 27.26
N ARG A 267 -13.04 -12.84 27.34
CA ARG A 267 -13.29 -12.14 28.62
C ARG A 267 -14.19 -12.91 29.60
N ASN A 268 -15.03 -13.83 29.11
CA ASN A 268 -15.81 -14.75 29.94
C ASN A 268 -15.01 -15.92 30.53
N GLY A 269 -13.68 -15.99 30.30
CA GLY A 269 -12.79 -17.02 30.82
C GLY A 269 -12.69 -18.28 29.95
N THR A 270 -13.50 -18.41 28.90
CA THR A 270 -13.39 -19.53 27.94
C THR A 270 -12.20 -19.35 26.99
N SER A 271 -11.76 -20.42 26.35
CA SER A 271 -10.72 -20.38 25.31
C SER A 271 -11.04 -21.31 24.15
N ARG A 272 -10.59 -20.95 22.94
CA ARG A 272 -10.64 -21.77 21.71
C ARG A 272 -9.24 -21.87 21.12
N ILE A 273 -8.80 -23.08 20.80
CA ILE A 273 -7.56 -23.34 20.06
C ILE A 273 -7.97 -23.72 18.64
N MET A 274 -7.45 -23.02 17.65
CA MET A 274 -7.84 -23.18 16.25
C MET A 274 -6.60 -23.45 15.42
N GLN A 275 -6.65 -24.47 14.57
CA GLN A 275 -5.57 -24.77 13.63
C GLN A 275 -5.46 -23.65 12.59
N ASN A 276 -4.23 -23.25 12.26
CA ASN A 276 -3.93 -22.39 11.12
C ASN A 276 -3.60 -23.27 9.91
N TYR A 277 -3.93 -22.79 8.71
CA TYR A 277 -3.75 -23.52 7.46
C TYR A 277 -2.94 -22.70 6.45
N ALA A 278 -2.59 -23.31 5.33
CA ALA A 278 -2.00 -22.64 4.18
C ALA A 278 -2.77 -22.94 2.90
N THR A 279 -2.88 -21.97 2.01
CA THR A 279 -3.45 -22.13 0.67
C THR A 279 -2.38 -21.81 -0.37
N THR A 280 -2.42 -22.50 -1.51
CA THR A 280 -1.56 -22.20 -2.66
C THR A 280 -2.34 -22.37 -3.97
N THR A 281 -1.98 -21.58 -4.96
CA THR A 281 -2.41 -21.74 -6.36
C THR A 281 -1.29 -22.33 -7.24
N ALA A 282 -0.09 -22.52 -6.67
CA ALA A 282 1.08 -23.00 -7.39
C ALA A 282 0.96 -24.50 -7.74
N ASN A 283 1.54 -24.90 -8.87
CA ASN A 283 1.56 -26.29 -9.31
C ASN A 283 2.75 -27.04 -8.70
N PHE A 284 2.48 -27.91 -7.73
CA PHE A 284 3.47 -28.74 -7.04
C PHE A 284 3.80 -30.07 -7.75
N THR A 285 3.33 -30.27 -8.99
CA THR A 285 3.67 -31.47 -9.76
C THR A 285 5.19 -31.57 -9.95
N GLY A 286 5.79 -32.68 -9.51
CA GLY A 286 7.23 -32.89 -9.60
C GLY A 286 8.05 -32.31 -8.44
N VAL A 287 7.43 -31.57 -7.52
CA VAL A 287 8.08 -31.04 -6.31
C VAL A 287 8.10 -32.14 -5.25
N VAL A 288 9.30 -32.62 -4.90
CA VAL A 288 9.51 -33.73 -3.95
C VAL A 288 10.46 -33.37 -2.81
N ASP A 289 11.15 -32.24 -2.92
CA ASP A 289 12.06 -31.69 -1.93
C ASP A 289 12.27 -30.18 -2.14
N GLY A 290 12.97 -29.53 -1.21
CA GLY A 290 13.34 -28.11 -1.35
C GLY A 290 14.17 -27.80 -2.61
N LYS A 291 14.93 -28.76 -3.15
CA LYS A 291 15.71 -28.56 -4.39
C LYS A 291 14.81 -28.50 -5.61
N SER A 292 13.91 -29.46 -5.77
CA SER A 292 12.90 -29.48 -6.84
C SER A 292 11.90 -28.34 -6.69
N PHE A 293 11.62 -27.86 -5.46
CA PHE A 293 10.91 -26.61 -5.25
C PHE A 293 11.64 -25.42 -5.90
N PHE A 294 12.94 -25.26 -5.62
CA PHE A 294 13.73 -24.18 -6.21
C PHE A 294 13.71 -24.24 -7.74
N GLU A 295 13.91 -25.43 -8.31
CA GLU A 295 13.89 -25.65 -9.77
C GLU A 295 12.53 -25.33 -10.39
N GLN A 296 11.43 -25.62 -9.68
CA GLN A 296 10.06 -25.41 -10.17
C GLN A 296 9.60 -23.95 -10.05
N PHE A 297 9.98 -23.25 -8.98
CA PHE A 297 9.38 -21.96 -8.62
C PHE A 297 10.35 -20.79 -8.58
N CYS A 298 11.65 -21.03 -8.42
CA CYS A 298 12.67 -19.98 -8.21
C CYS A 298 13.64 -19.82 -9.41
N VAL A 299 13.45 -20.61 -10.46
CA VAL A 299 14.18 -20.50 -11.72
C VAL A 299 13.22 -20.03 -12.80
N PRO A 300 13.57 -18.98 -13.59
CA PRO A 300 12.77 -18.55 -14.72
C PRO A 300 12.48 -19.73 -15.64
N GLN A 301 11.21 -20.12 -15.74
CA GLN A 301 10.80 -21.13 -16.69
C GLN A 301 10.90 -20.48 -18.08
N THR A 302 11.83 -20.96 -18.91
CA THR A 302 11.80 -20.64 -20.34
C THR A 302 10.55 -21.32 -20.90
N SER A 303 9.42 -20.62 -20.92
CA SER A 303 8.31 -21.04 -21.77
C SER A 303 8.85 -21.04 -23.19
N SER A 304 8.97 -22.23 -23.79
CA SER A 304 9.03 -22.34 -25.24
C SER A 304 7.89 -21.49 -25.78
N GLU A 305 8.22 -20.48 -26.58
CA GLU A 305 7.26 -19.76 -27.40
C GLU A 305 6.49 -20.80 -28.23
N GLU A 306 5.35 -21.25 -27.73
CA GLU A 306 4.33 -21.80 -28.60
C GLU A 306 3.84 -20.61 -29.41
N ASP A 307 4.31 -20.56 -30.66
CA ASP A 307 3.81 -19.72 -31.75
C ASP A 307 2.30 -19.48 -31.57
N ALA A 308 1.95 -18.34 -30.98
CA ALA A 308 0.57 -17.91 -30.88
C ALA A 308 0.12 -17.54 -32.29
N THR A 309 -0.42 -18.53 -33.00
CA THR A 309 -1.04 -18.31 -34.31
C THR A 309 -2.02 -17.13 -34.20
N PRO A 310 -1.85 -16.06 -34.99
CA PRO A 310 -2.71 -14.90 -34.90
C PRO A 310 -4.12 -15.31 -35.33
N THR A 311 -5.06 -15.24 -34.38
CA THR A 311 -6.47 -15.37 -34.69
C THR A 311 -6.87 -14.15 -35.53
N PRO A 312 -7.55 -14.31 -36.67
CA PRO A 312 -7.96 -13.17 -37.48
C PRO A 312 -8.97 -12.34 -36.68
N SER A 313 -8.51 -11.20 -36.17
CA SER A 313 -9.39 -10.17 -35.64
C SER A 313 -10.17 -9.59 -36.82
N SER A 314 -11.49 -9.61 -36.72
CA SER A 314 -12.37 -8.94 -37.68
C SER A 314 -12.05 -7.45 -37.68
N THR A 315 -11.44 -6.97 -38.76
CA THR A 315 -11.28 -5.55 -39.07
C THR A 315 -12.65 -4.92 -39.28
N GLU A 316 -13.25 -4.43 -38.20
CA GLU A 316 -14.18 -3.31 -38.31
C GLU A 316 -13.33 -2.04 -38.22
N ALA A 317 -13.40 -1.22 -39.27
CA ALA A 317 -12.65 0.02 -39.36
C ALA A 317 -13.04 0.95 -38.18
N PRO A 318 -12.08 1.62 -37.52
CA PRO A 318 -12.40 2.58 -36.49
C PRO A 318 -13.15 3.76 -37.12
N VAL A 319 -14.41 3.91 -36.74
CA VAL A 319 -15.16 5.13 -37.01
C VAL A 319 -14.51 6.22 -36.16
N ILE A 320 -13.86 7.17 -36.83
CA ILE A 320 -13.32 8.40 -36.22
C ILE A 320 -14.46 9.04 -35.41
N PRO A 321 -14.36 9.15 -34.06
CA PRO A 321 -15.30 9.97 -33.35
C PRO A 321 -15.07 11.40 -33.81
N THR A 322 -16.13 12.00 -34.35
CA THR A 322 -16.38 13.43 -34.23
C THR A 322 -16.12 13.90 -32.80
N THR A 323 -16.02 15.21 -32.59
CA THR A 323 -15.82 15.95 -31.31
C THR A 323 -16.81 15.65 -30.15
N GLU A 324 -17.39 14.46 -30.11
CA GLU A 324 -18.24 13.92 -29.07
C GLU A 324 -17.40 13.26 -27.99
N VAL A 325 -17.85 13.44 -26.75
CA VAL A 325 -17.18 12.90 -25.58
C VAL A 325 -17.35 11.39 -25.56
N PRO A 326 -16.26 10.62 -25.33
CA PRO A 326 -16.35 9.17 -25.22
C PRO A 326 -17.45 8.76 -24.24
N PHE A 327 -18.44 8.04 -24.77
CA PHE A 327 -19.61 7.61 -24.02
C PHE A 327 -19.65 6.09 -23.98
N LYS A 328 -19.76 5.56 -22.76
CA LYS A 328 -20.09 4.15 -22.53
C LYS A 328 -21.36 4.06 -21.71
N ALA A 329 -22.24 3.15 -22.09
CA ALA A 329 -23.47 2.90 -21.35
C ALA A 329 -23.13 2.45 -19.92
N VAL A 330 -23.88 2.99 -18.96
CA VAL A 330 -23.71 2.69 -17.53
C VAL A 330 -24.95 1.97 -17.02
N PRO A 331 -24.80 0.85 -16.30
CA PRO A 331 -25.92 0.20 -15.62
C PRO A 331 -26.67 1.14 -14.66
N THR A 332 -28.00 1.03 -14.69
CA THR A 332 -28.88 1.65 -13.69
C THR A 332 -29.39 0.59 -12.71
N GLN A 333 -30.15 1.02 -11.69
CA GLN A 333 -30.77 0.16 -10.69
C GLN A 333 -31.44 -1.12 -11.23
N THR A 334 -32.02 -1.09 -12.43
CA THR A 334 -32.70 -2.25 -13.02
C THR A 334 -31.77 -3.33 -13.55
N ALA A 335 -30.49 -2.99 -13.78
CA ALA A 335 -29.49 -3.88 -14.39
C ALA A 335 -28.50 -4.45 -13.35
N ASN A 336 -28.18 -3.71 -12.30
CA ASN A 336 -27.25 -4.14 -11.25
C ASN A 336 -27.79 -3.70 -9.86
N PRO A 337 -28.17 -4.63 -8.97
CA PRO A 337 -28.69 -4.29 -7.64
C PRO A 337 -27.62 -3.74 -6.69
N GLY A 338 -26.35 -3.76 -7.11
CA GLY A 338 -25.21 -3.35 -6.32
C GLY A 338 -24.76 -4.42 -5.32
N PRO A 339 -23.73 -4.10 -4.53
CA PRO A 339 -23.16 -5.04 -3.57
C PRO A 339 -24.08 -5.31 -2.38
N ASP A 340 -23.99 -6.53 -1.82
CA ASP A 340 -24.64 -6.89 -0.55
C ASP A 340 -24.29 -5.88 0.55
N GLY A 341 -25.15 -5.69 1.56
CA GLY A 341 -24.90 -4.76 2.67
C GLY A 341 -24.90 -3.26 2.31
N TYR A 342 -24.86 -2.89 1.03
CA TYR A 342 -25.09 -1.53 0.54
C TYR A 342 -26.57 -1.36 0.13
N PRO A 343 -27.11 -0.13 0.19
CA PRO A 343 -28.38 0.17 -0.47
C PRO A 343 -28.30 -0.09 -1.97
N VAL A 344 -29.44 -0.23 -2.63
CA VAL A 344 -29.46 -0.34 -4.09
C VAL A 344 -28.99 0.98 -4.72
N PRO A 345 -27.96 0.97 -5.59
CA PRO A 345 -27.46 2.17 -6.25
C PRO A 345 -28.50 2.74 -7.23
N VAL A 346 -28.44 4.05 -7.47
CA VAL A 346 -29.18 4.67 -8.58
C VAL A 346 -28.42 4.52 -9.91
N ILE A 347 -27.09 4.43 -9.83
CA ILE A 347 -26.17 4.22 -10.94
C ILE A 347 -24.90 3.53 -10.42
N ILE A 348 -24.32 2.61 -11.19
CA ILE A 348 -23.11 1.86 -10.82
C ILE A 348 -22.43 1.38 -12.11
N ASN A 349 -21.10 1.28 -12.12
CA ASN A 349 -20.39 0.62 -13.23
C ASN A 349 -20.36 -0.91 -13.10
N ASP A 350 -19.91 -1.59 -14.15
CA ASP A 350 -20.04 -3.05 -14.25
C ASP A 350 -19.23 -3.81 -13.19
N ASP A 351 -18.06 -3.28 -12.81
CA ASP A 351 -17.15 -3.87 -11.83
C ASP A 351 -17.30 -3.32 -10.40
N GLY A 352 -18.22 -2.37 -10.20
CA GLY A 352 -18.49 -1.74 -8.92
C GLY A 352 -17.37 -0.83 -8.38
N SER A 353 -16.42 -0.40 -9.21
CA SER A 353 -15.37 0.56 -8.79
C SER A 353 -15.91 1.97 -8.55
N VAL A 354 -17.10 2.32 -9.04
CA VAL A 354 -17.84 3.53 -8.63
C VAL A 354 -19.35 3.32 -8.64
N ALA A 355 -20.01 3.83 -7.60
CA ALA A 355 -21.46 3.75 -7.45
C ALA A 355 -22.06 5.02 -6.85
N GLY A 356 -23.21 5.43 -7.38
CA GLY A 356 -23.99 6.55 -6.87
C GLY A 356 -25.24 6.09 -6.14
N TYR A 357 -25.53 6.68 -4.98
CA TYR A 357 -26.69 6.37 -4.15
C TYR A 357 -27.46 7.62 -3.73
N HIS A 358 -28.78 7.48 -3.65
CA HIS A 358 -29.67 8.47 -3.03
C HIS A 358 -30.33 7.84 -1.80
N PRO A 359 -29.75 7.99 -0.59
CA PRO A 359 -30.25 7.33 0.61
C PRO A 359 -31.71 7.71 0.94
N ARG A 360 -32.56 6.72 1.17
CA ARG A 360 -34.00 6.93 1.44
C ARG A 360 -34.27 7.69 2.74
N TYR A 361 -33.38 7.56 3.72
CA TYR A 361 -33.52 8.21 5.03
C TYR A 361 -33.17 9.71 5.00
N ASN A 362 -32.56 10.22 3.93
CA ASN A 362 -32.20 11.63 3.80
C ASN A 362 -32.39 12.13 2.36
N LYS A 363 -33.46 12.89 2.14
CA LYS A 363 -33.82 13.42 0.81
C LYS A 363 -32.76 14.37 0.24
N GLU A 364 -31.97 15.04 1.07
CA GLU A 364 -30.98 16.03 0.65
C GLU A 364 -29.61 15.42 0.31
N LEU A 365 -29.38 14.17 0.72
CA LEU A 365 -28.10 13.50 0.60
C LEU A 365 -27.98 12.73 -0.73
N ALA A 366 -26.82 12.90 -1.37
CA ALA A 366 -26.26 12.04 -2.40
C ALA A 366 -24.98 11.40 -1.86
N VAL A 367 -24.71 10.15 -2.21
CA VAL A 367 -23.47 9.46 -1.85
C VAL A 367 -22.80 8.93 -3.12
N LEU A 368 -21.54 9.26 -3.33
CA LEU A 368 -20.67 8.69 -4.36
C LEU A 368 -19.67 7.77 -3.66
N SER A 369 -19.80 6.46 -3.86
CA SER A 369 -18.87 5.46 -3.33
C SER A 369 -17.82 5.14 -4.39
N ILE A 370 -16.55 5.32 -4.04
CA ILE A 370 -15.40 5.05 -4.90
C ILE A 370 -14.44 4.14 -4.11
N PRO A 371 -14.69 2.83 -4.12
CA PRO A 371 -13.84 1.84 -3.44
C PRO A 371 -12.49 1.60 -4.11
N THR A 372 -12.31 2.02 -5.37
CA THR A 372 -11.02 1.98 -6.07
C THR A 372 -11.04 2.99 -7.22
N PHE A 373 -9.89 3.55 -7.55
CA PHE A 373 -9.65 4.27 -8.81
C PHE A 373 -9.06 3.35 -9.88
N GLN A 374 -9.21 2.03 -9.74
CA GLN A 374 -8.83 1.05 -10.74
C GLN A 374 -10.07 0.38 -11.34
N PRO A 375 -10.82 1.06 -12.20
CA PRO A 375 -11.93 0.43 -12.90
C PRO A 375 -11.42 -0.51 -14.00
N ALA A 376 -12.24 -1.48 -14.40
CA ALA A 376 -12.04 -2.25 -15.62
C ALA A 376 -12.21 -1.38 -16.88
N ASP A 377 -12.84 -0.21 -16.74
CA ASP A 377 -13.08 0.76 -17.80
C ASP A 377 -13.20 2.21 -17.24
N ASP A 378 -12.16 3.01 -17.48
CA ASP A 378 -12.07 4.41 -17.04
C ASP A 378 -13.20 5.27 -17.61
N THR A 379 -13.52 5.10 -18.88
CA THR A 379 -14.60 5.87 -19.53
C THR A 379 -15.95 5.57 -18.89
N GLN A 380 -16.22 4.31 -18.50
CA GLN A 380 -17.43 3.97 -17.77
C GLN A 380 -17.44 4.62 -16.38
N PHE A 381 -16.31 4.62 -15.66
CA PHE A 381 -16.18 5.27 -14.35
C PHE A 381 -16.51 6.76 -14.43
N GLU A 382 -15.86 7.50 -15.34
CA GLU A 382 -16.07 8.94 -15.53
C GLU A 382 -17.52 9.25 -15.90
N ASN A 383 -18.14 8.40 -16.73
CA ASN A 383 -19.54 8.51 -17.12
C ASN A 383 -20.50 8.31 -15.93
N VAL A 384 -20.20 7.38 -15.02
CA VAL A 384 -20.98 7.19 -13.78
C VAL A 384 -20.97 8.46 -12.95
N VAL A 385 -19.78 9.06 -12.74
CA VAL A 385 -19.63 10.30 -11.98
C VAL A 385 -20.45 11.42 -12.62
N ARG A 386 -20.28 11.63 -13.93
CA ARG A 386 -20.96 12.70 -14.68
C ARG A 386 -22.48 12.58 -14.60
N GLN A 387 -22.99 11.38 -14.84
CA GLN A 387 -24.42 11.10 -14.79
C GLN A 387 -24.96 11.18 -13.37
N PHE A 388 -24.23 10.68 -12.36
CA PHE A 388 -24.64 10.75 -10.97
C PHE A 388 -24.77 12.20 -10.47
N LEU A 389 -23.83 13.08 -10.84
CA LEU A 389 -23.89 14.49 -10.52
C LEU A 389 -25.13 15.14 -11.16
N ALA A 390 -25.41 14.87 -12.43
CA ALA A 390 -26.61 15.37 -13.11
C ALA A 390 -27.91 14.85 -12.47
N MET A 391 -28.00 13.55 -12.18
CA MET A 391 -29.14 12.94 -11.48
C MET A 391 -29.35 13.56 -10.10
N SER A 392 -28.27 13.83 -9.37
CA SER A 392 -28.33 14.44 -8.04
C SER A 392 -28.80 15.90 -8.12
N GLN A 393 -28.35 16.65 -9.12
CA GLN A 393 -28.85 18.00 -9.38
C GLN A 393 -30.36 17.99 -9.69
N ALA A 394 -30.80 17.10 -10.59
CA ALA A 394 -32.21 16.96 -10.98
C ALA A 394 -33.10 16.51 -9.81
N ALA A 395 -32.59 15.64 -8.93
CA ALA A 395 -33.27 15.21 -7.71
C ALA A 395 -33.22 16.25 -6.57
N GLY A 396 -32.63 17.43 -6.80
CA GLY A 396 -32.57 18.52 -5.82
C GLY A 396 -31.67 18.24 -4.61
N LYS A 397 -30.69 17.34 -4.75
CA LYS A 397 -29.73 17.01 -3.70
C LYS A 397 -28.91 18.24 -3.31
N LYS A 398 -28.57 18.34 -2.03
CA LYS A 398 -27.88 19.52 -1.45
C LYS A 398 -26.53 19.17 -0.83
N LYS A 399 -26.35 17.93 -0.41
CA LYS A 399 -25.15 17.44 0.28
C LYS A 399 -24.61 16.21 -0.45
N LEU A 400 -23.28 16.12 -0.54
CA LEU A 400 -22.58 15.00 -1.12
C LEU A 400 -21.64 14.38 -0.08
N VAL A 401 -21.76 13.07 0.12
CA VAL A 401 -20.74 12.25 0.77
C VAL A 401 -19.97 11.54 -0.32
N ILE A 402 -18.64 11.62 -0.29
CA ILE A 402 -17.76 10.79 -1.11
C ILE A 402 -17.16 9.73 -0.19
N ASP A 403 -17.52 8.47 -0.40
CA ASP A 403 -17.03 7.33 0.38
C ASP A 403 -15.82 6.70 -0.32
N LEU A 404 -14.66 6.80 0.33
CA LEU A 404 -13.35 6.35 -0.14
C LEU A 404 -12.78 5.22 0.75
N ARG A 405 -13.61 4.59 1.58
CA ARG A 405 -13.19 3.47 2.43
C ARG A 405 -12.63 2.31 1.60
N GLY A 406 -11.53 1.73 2.06
CA GLY A 406 -10.78 0.67 1.40
C GLY A 406 -10.13 1.04 0.06
N ASN A 407 -10.12 2.32 -0.33
CA ASN A 407 -9.61 2.73 -1.64
C ASN A 407 -8.08 2.85 -1.68
N GLY A 408 -7.41 1.81 -2.17
CA GLY A 408 -5.95 1.78 -2.32
C GLY A 408 -5.39 2.66 -3.46
N GLY A 409 -6.24 3.31 -4.26
CA GLY A 409 -5.85 4.10 -5.43
C GLY A 409 -6.18 3.43 -6.75
N GLY A 410 -5.32 3.61 -7.75
CA GLY A 410 -5.51 3.11 -9.12
C GLY A 410 -4.97 4.11 -10.15
N ASP A 411 -5.70 4.35 -11.22
CA ASP A 411 -5.27 5.21 -12.33
C ASP A 411 -5.35 6.70 -11.94
N VAL A 412 -4.18 7.37 -11.91
CA VAL A 412 -3.99 8.71 -11.31
C VAL A 412 -4.86 9.77 -11.97
N ASP A 413 -5.08 9.68 -13.27
CA ASP A 413 -5.95 10.55 -14.08
C ASP A 413 -7.39 10.63 -13.55
N LEU A 414 -7.94 9.55 -12.99
CA LEU A 414 -9.30 9.56 -12.45
C LEU A 414 -9.45 10.47 -11.23
N ALA A 415 -8.38 10.71 -10.45
CA ALA A 415 -8.39 11.74 -9.41
C ALA A 415 -8.48 13.16 -10.01
N TYR A 416 -7.79 13.41 -11.12
CA TYR A 416 -7.82 14.68 -11.84
C TYR A 416 -9.18 14.90 -12.50
N ASP A 417 -9.75 13.88 -13.12
CA ASP A 417 -11.08 13.95 -13.72
C ASP A 417 -12.16 14.20 -12.66
N LEU A 418 -12.20 13.40 -11.59
CA LEU A 418 -13.17 13.58 -10.51
C LEU A 418 -13.10 14.98 -9.89
N PHE A 419 -11.90 15.49 -9.64
CA PHE A 419 -11.73 16.86 -9.15
C PHE A 419 -12.27 17.89 -10.15
N SER A 420 -12.01 17.71 -11.44
CA SER A 420 -12.46 18.62 -12.50
C SER A 420 -13.98 18.56 -12.70
N GLN A 421 -14.61 17.39 -12.55
CA GLN A 421 -16.07 17.25 -12.58
C GLN A 421 -16.76 17.93 -11.38
N LEU A 422 -16.15 17.88 -10.20
CA LEU A 422 -16.67 18.54 -8.99
C LEU A 422 -16.41 20.05 -8.99
N PHE A 423 -15.24 20.48 -9.48
CA PHE A 423 -14.75 21.86 -9.42
C PHE A 423 -14.22 22.36 -10.78
N PRO A 424 -15.08 22.47 -11.80
CA PRO A 424 -14.71 22.74 -13.20
C PRO A 424 -14.01 24.08 -13.45
N LYS A 425 -13.99 24.98 -12.47
CA LYS A 425 -13.30 26.28 -12.54
C LYS A 425 -11.93 26.27 -11.85
N SER A 426 -11.48 25.12 -11.36
CA SER A 426 -10.23 24.97 -10.60
C SER A 426 -9.31 24.00 -11.30
N ILE A 427 -8.02 24.34 -11.34
CA ILE A 427 -6.99 23.45 -11.86
C ILE A 427 -6.40 22.69 -10.66
N PRO A 428 -6.37 21.35 -10.66
CA PRO A 428 -5.71 20.58 -9.61
C PRO A 428 -4.21 20.90 -9.57
N TYR A 429 -3.65 21.04 -8.36
CA TYR A 429 -2.24 21.43 -8.19
C TYR A 429 -1.31 20.28 -8.57
N GLY A 430 -1.35 19.16 -7.83
CA GLY A 430 -0.68 17.91 -8.22
C GLY A 430 0.83 18.00 -8.46
N ALA A 431 1.54 18.89 -7.74
CA ALA A 431 2.99 18.96 -7.89
C ALA A 431 3.68 17.77 -7.23
N THR A 432 4.72 17.31 -7.89
CA THR A 432 5.54 16.17 -7.49
C THR A 432 7.02 16.48 -7.65
N ASN A 433 7.87 15.67 -7.05
CA ASN A 433 9.28 15.55 -7.42
C ASN A 433 9.70 14.08 -7.27
N PHE A 434 10.91 13.77 -7.72
CA PHE A 434 11.51 12.46 -7.49
C PHE A 434 13.01 12.58 -7.25
N ARG A 435 13.58 11.56 -6.63
CA ARG A 435 14.98 11.53 -6.24
C ARG A 435 15.89 11.59 -7.47
N ALA A 436 16.79 12.55 -7.48
CA ALA A 436 17.75 12.80 -8.55
C ALA A 436 19.06 12.04 -8.28
N THR A 437 19.22 10.88 -8.90
CA THR A 437 20.41 10.04 -8.78
C THR A 437 21.37 10.24 -9.96
N PRO A 438 22.68 9.94 -9.82
CA PRO A 438 23.60 9.96 -10.95
C PRO A 438 23.14 9.06 -12.11
N LEU A 439 22.69 7.83 -11.80
CA LEU A 439 22.17 6.91 -12.82
C LEU A 439 20.93 7.49 -13.51
N GLY A 440 19.96 8.01 -12.76
CA GLY A 440 18.75 8.61 -13.32
C GLY A 440 19.04 9.86 -14.17
N ASN A 441 20.07 10.63 -13.83
CA ASN A 441 20.52 11.76 -14.63
C ASN A 441 21.06 11.29 -15.99
N ASP A 442 21.97 10.32 -15.98
CA ASP A 442 22.61 9.84 -17.20
C ASP A 442 21.62 9.10 -18.10
N VAL A 443 20.69 8.32 -17.51
CA VAL A 443 19.55 7.73 -18.24
C VAL A 443 18.71 8.82 -18.90
N GLY A 444 18.29 9.84 -18.14
CA GLY A 444 17.43 10.89 -18.68
C GLY A 444 18.09 11.81 -19.71
N ILE A 445 19.41 12.03 -19.65
CA ILE A 445 20.14 12.72 -20.72
C ILE A 445 20.00 11.96 -22.03
N ILE A 446 20.28 10.65 -22.02
CA ILE A 446 20.29 9.82 -23.23
C ILE A 446 18.88 9.67 -23.79
N VAL A 447 17.92 9.29 -22.94
CA VAL A 447 16.51 9.13 -23.32
C VAL A 447 15.94 10.46 -23.82
N SER A 448 16.12 11.58 -23.10
CA SER A 448 15.54 12.85 -23.52
C SER A 448 16.14 13.41 -24.82
N ASP A 449 17.40 13.08 -25.13
CA ASP A 449 18.03 13.43 -26.41
C ASP A 449 17.51 12.55 -27.56
N PHE A 450 17.37 11.24 -27.34
CA PHE A 450 16.83 10.31 -28.33
C PHE A 450 15.40 10.70 -28.76
N TYR A 451 14.55 10.99 -27.79
CA TYR A 451 13.16 11.40 -28.02
C TYR A 451 12.98 12.89 -28.37
N SER A 452 14.06 13.62 -28.70
CA SER A 452 13.99 15.06 -28.96
C SER A 452 13.12 15.48 -30.15
N ASN A 453 12.90 14.57 -31.12
CA ASN A 453 12.04 14.80 -32.29
C ASN A 453 10.59 14.34 -32.09
N VAL A 454 10.29 13.74 -30.95
CA VAL A 454 8.99 13.17 -30.63
C VAL A 454 8.11 14.25 -29.99
N THR A 455 6.95 14.51 -30.59
CA THR A 455 6.02 15.57 -30.17
C THR A 455 4.57 15.08 -30.18
N ASN A 456 3.66 15.78 -29.49
CA ASN A 456 2.21 15.51 -29.56
C ASN A 456 1.62 15.46 -30.99
N ALA A 457 2.32 16.03 -31.98
CA ALA A 457 1.90 16.03 -33.38
C ALA A 457 2.41 14.80 -34.17
N THR A 458 3.42 14.09 -33.66
CA THR A 458 4.01 12.90 -34.31
C THR A 458 3.43 11.59 -33.79
N ILE A 459 2.66 11.65 -32.69
CA ILE A 459 1.94 10.51 -32.08
C ILE A 459 0.76 10.08 -32.92
N SER A 460 0.67 8.79 -33.21
CA SER A 460 -0.55 8.21 -33.77
C SER A 460 -1.61 8.05 -32.67
N PRO A 461 -2.89 8.39 -32.92
CA PRO A 461 -3.99 8.12 -31.98
C PRO A 461 -4.10 6.65 -31.52
N ASP A 462 -3.51 5.71 -32.28
CA ASP A 462 -3.53 4.27 -31.99
C ASP A 462 -2.47 3.83 -30.95
N GLU A 463 -1.54 4.73 -30.53
CA GLU A 463 -0.42 4.41 -29.62
C GLU A 463 -0.82 4.22 -28.15
N CYS A 464 -2.11 4.37 -27.83
CA CYS A 464 -2.70 4.03 -26.53
C CYS A 464 -2.34 2.64 -25.95
N ASN A 465 -1.87 1.72 -26.81
CA ASN A 465 -1.55 0.35 -26.47
C ASN A 465 -0.04 0.00 -26.57
N ASN A 466 0.85 0.97 -26.83
CA ASN A 466 2.28 0.68 -26.97
C ASN A 466 3.04 0.86 -25.63
N PRO A 467 3.55 -0.21 -25.00
CA PRO A 467 4.27 -0.12 -23.73
C PRO A 467 5.60 0.63 -23.79
N THR A 468 6.22 0.81 -24.97
CA THR A 468 7.48 1.55 -25.13
C THR A 468 7.37 3.06 -24.86
N ASP A 469 6.16 3.64 -24.90
CA ASP A 469 5.97 5.06 -24.56
C ASP A 469 5.91 5.31 -23.04
N PHE A 470 5.71 4.26 -22.21
CA PHE A 470 5.58 4.41 -20.76
C PHE A 470 6.91 4.27 -20.00
N SER A 471 7.93 3.62 -20.57
CA SER A 471 9.27 3.45 -19.95
C SER A 471 10.05 4.76 -19.82
N ILE A 472 9.65 5.80 -20.57
CA ILE A 472 10.41 7.06 -20.72
C ILE A 472 9.81 8.26 -19.99
N HIS A 473 8.58 8.18 -19.48
CA HIS A 473 7.83 9.32 -18.93
C HIS A 473 8.57 10.10 -17.82
N PRO A 474 9.19 9.46 -16.80
CA PRO A 474 9.97 10.20 -15.81
C PRO A 474 11.28 10.77 -16.38
N PHE A 475 11.74 10.28 -17.52
CA PHE A 475 13.03 10.59 -18.14
C PHE A 475 12.95 11.52 -19.36
N ASN A 476 11.77 12.09 -19.66
CA ASN A 476 11.60 13.11 -20.69
C ASN A 476 11.00 14.41 -20.13
N TYR A 477 11.80 15.48 -20.09
CA TYR A 477 11.37 16.77 -19.51
C TYR A 477 10.25 17.46 -20.31
N ARG A 478 10.03 17.09 -21.58
CA ARG A 478 9.04 17.73 -22.48
C ARG A 478 7.60 17.35 -22.16
N GLU A 479 7.40 16.23 -21.47
CA GLU A 479 6.09 15.72 -21.07
C GLU A 479 5.63 16.32 -19.73
N GLN A 480 6.46 17.16 -19.12
CA GLN A 480 6.28 17.65 -17.76
C GLN A 480 6.19 19.17 -17.73
N LEU A 481 5.37 19.68 -16.82
CA LEU A 481 5.22 21.12 -16.59
C LEU A 481 5.89 21.51 -15.28
N ASN A 482 6.40 22.73 -15.20
CA ASN A 482 6.78 23.33 -13.92
C ASN A 482 5.54 23.70 -13.09
N VAL A 483 5.75 24.16 -11.86
CA VAL A 483 4.66 24.51 -10.93
C VAL A 483 3.70 25.59 -11.45
N ASP A 484 4.16 26.45 -12.34
CA ASP A 484 3.39 27.53 -12.97
C ASP A 484 2.66 27.09 -14.25
N ASN A 485 2.63 25.78 -14.55
CA ASN A 485 2.13 25.20 -15.80
C ASN A 485 2.91 25.63 -17.06
N GLY A 486 4.16 26.05 -16.91
CA GLY A 486 5.07 26.32 -18.03
C GLY A 486 5.90 25.09 -18.41
N ASN A 487 6.42 25.06 -19.63
CA ASN A 487 7.33 24.01 -20.07
C ASN A 487 8.73 24.19 -19.46
N PHE A 488 9.42 23.08 -19.19
CA PHE A 488 10.87 23.11 -18.97
C PHE A 488 11.61 23.36 -20.29
N THR A 489 12.77 24.00 -20.21
CA THR A 489 13.56 24.40 -21.39
C THR A 489 14.70 23.44 -21.72
N SER A 490 15.07 22.57 -20.77
CA SER A 490 16.13 21.56 -20.93
C SER A 490 15.98 20.46 -19.87
N TRP A 491 16.70 19.34 -20.06
CA TRP A 491 16.80 18.29 -19.04
C TRP A 491 17.32 18.85 -17.71
N GLN A 492 18.34 19.71 -17.75
CA GLN A 492 18.93 20.31 -16.54
C GLN A 492 17.95 21.20 -15.76
N ASP A 493 17.07 21.91 -16.47
CA ASP A 493 16.01 22.76 -15.88
C ASP A 493 14.98 21.90 -15.11
N PHE A 494 14.65 20.72 -15.65
CA PHE A 494 13.76 19.77 -15.02
C PHE A 494 14.43 18.94 -13.90
N PHE A 495 15.58 18.33 -14.17
CA PHE A 495 16.20 17.35 -13.29
C PHE A 495 16.90 17.99 -12.08
N GLY A 496 17.29 19.26 -12.16
CA GLY A 496 18.06 19.91 -11.10
C GLY A 496 19.49 19.36 -11.01
N PRO A 497 20.05 19.14 -9.81
CA PRO A 497 19.32 18.78 -8.61
C PRO A 497 19.03 19.96 -7.66
N HIS A 498 17.99 19.79 -6.85
CA HIS A 498 17.68 20.61 -5.68
C HIS A 498 17.89 19.78 -4.41
N GLU A 499 18.66 20.30 -3.47
CA GLU A 499 18.97 19.60 -2.21
C GLU A 499 17.84 19.81 -1.20
N TYR A 500 17.21 18.71 -0.78
CA TYR A 500 16.24 18.70 0.30
C TYR A 500 16.54 17.53 1.23
N HIS A 501 16.54 17.80 2.53
CA HIS A 501 16.61 16.74 3.55
C HIS A 501 17.81 15.77 3.37
N GLY A 502 18.97 16.32 2.96
CA GLY A 502 20.21 15.55 2.77
C GLY A 502 20.26 14.68 1.51
N ASP A 503 19.37 14.90 0.55
CA ASP A 503 19.35 14.21 -0.74
C ASP A 503 18.99 15.17 -1.89
N ASN A 504 19.14 14.70 -3.11
CA ASN A 504 18.90 15.47 -4.32
C ASN A 504 17.56 15.08 -4.96
N PHE A 505 16.82 16.07 -5.43
CA PHE A 505 15.53 15.89 -6.09
C PHE A 505 15.43 16.72 -7.37
N THR A 506 14.54 16.29 -8.26
CA THR A 506 14.14 17.06 -9.44
C THR A 506 13.40 18.34 -9.06
N SER A 507 13.33 19.27 -10.01
CA SER A 507 12.47 20.45 -9.90
C SER A 507 11.02 20.00 -9.64
N LEU A 508 10.27 20.79 -8.87
CA LEU A 508 8.85 20.54 -8.70
C LEU A 508 8.15 20.55 -10.06
N THR A 509 7.44 19.47 -10.34
CA THR A 509 6.83 19.18 -11.64
C THR A 509 5.36 18.82 -11.49
N ARG A 510 4.56 19.17 -12.49
CA ARG A 510 3.13 18.89 -12.61
C ARG A 510 2.90 18.10 -13.90
N TYR A 511 1.93 17.20 -13.86
CA TYR A 511 1.50 16.51 -15.08
C TYR A 511 0.92 17.51 -16.08
N ASN A 512 1.25 17.33 -17.36
CA ASN A 512 0.63 18.07 -18.42
C ASN A 512 -0.72 17.43 -18.79
N LEU A 513 -1.82 17.96 -18.24
CA LEU A 513 -3.16 17.37 -18.46
C LEU A 513 -3.67 17.48 -19.92
N ASN A 514 -3.01 18.29 -20.75
CA ASN A 514 -3.34 18.44 -22.17
C ASN A 514 -2.41 17.62 -23.08
N ASP A 515 -1.42 16.96 -22.50
CA ASP A 515 -0.42 16.20 -23.23
C ASP A 515 -0.95 14.82 -23.57
N LYS A 516 -0.74 14.42 -24.83
CA LYS A 516 -1.21 13.13 -25.32
C LYS A 516 -0.26 11.99 -24.94
N TYR A 517 0.95 12.23 -24.43
CA TYR A 517 1.80 11.17 -23.90
C TYR A 517 1.46 10.85 -22.44
N THR A 518 1.32 11.88 -21.63
CA THR A 518 1.13 11.77 -20.17
C THR A 518 -0.16 11.06 -19.79
N PHE A 519 -1.22 11.27 -20.56
CA PHE A 519 -2.55 10.70 -20.32
C PHE A 519 -3.18 10.26 -21.64
N SER A 520 -2.41 9.53 -22.46
CA SER A 520 -2.74 9.17 -23.84
C SER A 520 -4.13 8.57 -24.06
N CYS A 521 -4.70 7.92 -23.04
CA CYS A 521 -6.02 7.28 -23.11
C CYS A 521 -7.01 7.76 -22.04
N SER A 522 -6.67 8.81 -21.29
CA SER A 522 -7.52 9.32 -20.22
C SER A 522 -8.41 10.47 -20.67
N ASN A 523 -9.59 10.55 -20.08
CA ASN A 523 -10.66 11.45 -20.49
C ASN A 523 -10.92 12.48 -19.38
N ILE A 524 -9.90 13.28 -19.07
CA ILE A 524 -9.98 14.30 -18.01
C ILE A 524 -10.88 15.46 -18.45
N SER A 525 -12.03 15.60 -17.78
CA SER A 525 -13.02 16.63 -18.06
C SER A 525 -12.43 18.05 -18.03
N GLY A 526 -12.50 18.77 -19.15
CA GLY A 526 -11.97 20.13 -19.31
C GLY A 526 -10.55 20.21 -19.87
N PHE A 527 -9.88 19.08 -20.11
CA PHE A 527 -8.50 19.01 -20.61
C PHE A 527 -8.39 18.10 -21.83
N GLY A 528 -7.27 18.19 -22.55
CA GLY A 528 -6.97 17.33 -23.70
C GLY A 528 -8.09 17.36 -24.74
N ASN A 529 -8.62 16.17 -25.07
CA ASN A 529 -9.70 16.01 -26.05
C ASN A 529 -11.10 16.35 -25.49
N ILE A 530 -11.25 16.59 -24.17
CA ILE A 530 -12.54 16.84 -23.48
C ILE A 530 -12.64 18.31 -23.05
N THR A 531 -12.26 19.24 -23.91
CA THR A 531 -12.39 20.69 -23.66
C THR A 531 -13.82 21.21 -23.90
N ASN A 532 -14.63 20.49 -24.68
CA ASN A 532 -16.00 20.88 -25.04
C ASN A 532 -17.06 20.55 -23.96
N ILE A 533 -16.72 19.75 -22.95
CA ILE A 533 -17.54 19.60 -21.74
C ILE A 533 -16.95 20.48 -20.68
N THR A 534 -17.70 21.51 -20.27
CA THR A 534 -17.50 22.16 -18.99
C THR A 534 -18.54 21.60 -18.02
N PRO A 535 -18.16 20.73 -17.08
CA PRO A 535 -19.08 20.25 -16.05
C PRO A 535 -19.73 21.44 -15.33
N VAL A 536 -20.96 21.25 -14.86
CA VAL A 536 -21.61 22.23 -13.97
C VAL A 536 -21.31 21.81 -12.54
N GLN A 537 -20.78 22.73 -11.74
CA GLN A 537 -20.57 22.47 -10.33
C GLN A 537 -21.93 22.25 -9.61
N VAL A 538 -22.23 21.00 -9.26
CA VAL A 538 -23.51 20.60 -8.65
C VAL A 538 -23.54 20.92 -7.15
N PHE A 539 -22.44 20.66 -6.44
CA PHE A 539 -22.32 20.85 -5.00
C PHE A 539 -21.30 21.95 -4.69
N GLN A 540 -21.61 22.78 -3.69
CA GLN A 540 -20.63 23.72 -3.12
C GLN A 540 -19.66 22.96 -2.21
N GLN A 541 -18.42 23.45 -2.07
CA GLN A 541 -17.37 22.75 -1.33
C GLN A 541 -17.75 22.48 0.14
N GLU A 542 -18.45 23.41 0.80
CA GLU A 542 -18.95 23.27 2.18
C GLU A 542 -20.07 22.22 2.34
N ASN A 543 -20.59 21.73 1.22
CA ASN A 543 -21.63 20.72 1.14
C ASN A 543 -21.11 19.34 0.73
N ILE A 544 -19.79 19.16 0.72
CA ILE A 544 -19.11 17.90 0.42
C ILE A 544 -18.32 17.45 1.66
N ILE A 545 -18.35 16.15 1.97
CA ILE A 545 -17.44 15.53 2.96
C ILE A 545 -16.87 14.23 2.39
N LEU A 546 -15.66 13.88 2.81
CA LEU A 546 -15.07 12.57 2.56
C LEU A 546 -15.33 11.63 3.74
N VAL A 547 -15.62 10.37 3.42
CA VAL A 547 -15.70 9.25 4.38
C VAL A 547 -14.58 8.28 4.06
N GLN A 548 -13.75 7.99 5.06
CA GLN A 548 -12.53 7.19 4.92
C GLN A 548 -12.36 6.26 6.13
N ASP A 549 -11.35 5.41 6.06
CA ASP A 549 -10.92 4.47 7.11
C ASP A 549 -9.39 4.47 7.27
N GLY A 550 -8.71 5.49 6.73
CA GLY A 550 -7.26 5.56 6.75
C GLY A 550 -6.58 4.78 5.63
N ILE A 551 -7.25 3.88 4.91
CA ILE A 551 -6.58 3.03 3.89
C ILE A 551 -6.31 3.79 2.59
N CYS A 552 -7.04 4.90 2.37
CA CYS A 552 -6.89 5.77 1.20
C CYS A 552 -5.41 5.98 0.84
N ALA A 553 -5.02 5.51 -0.34
CA ALA A 553 -3.62 5.51 -0.82
C ALA A 553 -3.53 5.91 -2.29
N SER A 554 -2.32 6.26 -2.74
CA SER A 554 -1.99 6.54 -4.14
C SER A 554 -2.95 7.57 -4.75
N THR A 555 -3.62 7.26 -5.86
CA THR A 555 -4.66 8.10 -6.49
C THR A 555 -5.74 8.59 -5.53
N CYS A 556 -6.16 7.78 -4.54
CA CYS A 556 -7.10 8.24 -3.51
C CYS A 556 -6.48 9.35 -2.65
N ALA A 557 -5.21 9.21 -2.28
CA ALA A 557 -4.47 10.23 -1.53
C ALA A 557 -4.27 11.50 -2.36
N VAL A 558 -4.01 11.39 -3.67
CA VAL A 558 -3.93 12.51 -4.61
C VAL A 558 -5.25 13.28 -4.68
N PHE A 559 -6.37 12.58 -4.89
CA PHE A 559 -7.70 13.22 -4.88
C PHE A 559 -8.01 13.89 -3.53
N SER A 560 -7.73 13.17 -2.43
CA SER A 560 -7.96 13.67 -1.07
C SER A 560 -7.14 14.94 -0.78
N GLU A 561 -5.89 14.99 -1.26
CA GLU A 561 -5.05 16.20 -1.18
C GLU A 561 -5.71 17.35 -1.94
N PHE A 562 -6.15 17.16 -3.19
CA PHE A 562 -6.76 18.23 -3.99
C PHE A 562 -7.97 18.85 -3.28
N VAL A 563 -8.88 18.02 -2.78
CA VAL A 563 -10.10 18.53 -2.15
C VAL A 563 -9.88 19.06 -0.73
N LYS A 564 -8.90 18.52 0.01
CA LYS A 564 -8.53 19.08 1.32
C LYS A 564 -7.82 20.42 1.15
N SER A 565 -6.73 20.47 0.39
CA SER A 565 -5.87 21.66 0.34
C SER A 565 -6.43 22.79 -0.54
N GLN A 566 -7.11 22.47 -1.65
CA GLN A 566 -7.65 23.49 -2.56
C GLN A 566 -9.12 23.83 -2.32
N LYS A 567 -9.87 22.98 -1.58
CA LYS A 567 -11.32 23.14 -1.37
C LYS A 567 -11.78 23.06 0.07
N SER A 568 -10.88 22.78 1.01
CA SER A 568 -11.21 22.73 2.45
C SER A 568 -12.32 21.73 2.79
N ILE A 569 -12.42 20.64 2.02
CA ILE A 569 -13.40 19.58 2.26
C ILE A 569 -13.01 18.81 3.53
N LYS A 570 -14.00 18.60 4.40
CA LYS A 570 -13.82 17.90 5.67
C LYS A 570 -13.80 16.39 5.50
N GLN A 571 -13.05 15.72 6.37
CA GLN A 571 -12.84 14.27 6.36
C GLN A 571 -13.36 13.63 7.65
N VAL A 572 -14.17 12.58 7.51
CA VAL A 572 -14.60 11.71 8.61
C VAL A 572 -13.95 10.34 8.43
N VAL A 573 -13.20 9.89 9.43
CA VAL A 573 -12.50 8.60 9.40
C VAL A 573 -13.12 7.58 10.36
N PHE A 574 -13.19 6.32 9.94
CA PHE A 574 -13.72 5.21 10.71
C PHE A 574 -12.64 4.19 11.11
N GLY A 575 -12.76 3.65 12.32
CA GLY A 575 -11.90 2.58 12.83
C GLY A 575 -10.65 3.11 13.55
N GLY A 576 -9.51 2.50 13.24
CA GLY A 576 -8.22 2.65 13.89
C GLY A 576 -8.11 1.84 15.18
N ARG A 577 -6.94 1.89 15.82
CA ARG A 577 -6.63 1.15 17.04
C ARG A 577 -7.60 1.48 18.16
N ALA A 578 -7.79 0.55 19.10
CA ALA A 578 -8.73 0.68 20.20
C ALA A 578 -8.31 1.76 21.25
N GLN A 579 -8.35 3.03 20.85
CA GLN A 579 -7.94 4.18 21.65
C GLN A 579 -8.66 5.47 21.23
N THR A 580 -8.74 6.43 22.14
CA THR A 580 -9.26 7.77 21.84
C THR A 580 -8.24 8.64 21.08
N GLY A 581 -8.65 9.83 20.64
CA GLY A 581 -7.81 10.75 19.88
C GLY A 581 -8.00 10.66 18.36
N PRO A 582 -7.30 11.51 17.60
CA PRO A 582 -7.47 11.59 16.15
C PRO A 582 -6.81 10.40 15.43
N GLN A 583 -7.18 10.24 14.17
CA GLN A 583 -6.62 9.28 13.21
C GLN A 583 -6.46 10.03 11.88
N GLN A 584 -5.48 9.66 11.05
CA GLN A 584 -5.37 10.20 9.70
C GLN A 584 -6.48 9.64 8.80
N ALA A 585 -7.11 10.52 8.02
CA ALA A 585 -8.10 10.07 7.05
C ALA A 585 -7.44 9.39 5.83
N VAL A 586 -6.22 9.85 5.49
CA VAL A 586 -5.31 9.27 4.52
C VAL A 586 -4.08 8.76 5.27
N GLY A 587 -4.10 7.47 5.61
CA GLY A 587 -3.03 6.77 6.31
C GLY A 587 -2.30 5.73 5.46
N GLY A 588 -2.86 5.37 4.30
CA GLY A 588 -2.15 4.66 3.23
C GLY A 588 -1.13 5.56 2.55
N VAL A 589 -0.48 5.07 1.50
CA VAL A 589 0.63 5.77 0.83
C VAL A 589 0.18 7.08 0.19
N LYS A 590 0.94 8.15 0.41
CA LYS A 590 0.72 9.49 -0.16
C LYS A 590 1.65 9.81 -1.33
N GLY A 591 2.42 8.83 -1.81
CA GLY A 591 3.16 8.90 -3.06
C GLY A 591 2.24 9.10 -4.27
N ALA A 592 2.70 9.83 -5.28
CA ALA A 592 1.88 10.24 -6.43
C ALA A 592 2.03 9.32 -7.65
N ASN A 593 3.08 8.50 -7.71
CA ASN A 593 3.30 7.57 -8.81
C ASN A 593 4.24 6.43 -8.37
N VAL A 594 3.85 5.21 -8.72
CA VAL A 594 4.64 4.00 -8.55
C VAL A 594 5.28 3.63 -9.89
N TYR A 595 6.46 3.02 -9.87
CA TYR A 595 7.18 2.60 -11.06
C TYR A 595 7.74 1.20 -10.89
N GLY A 596 7.53 0.34 -11.90
CA GLY A 596 8.00 -1.04 -11.91
C GLY A 596 9.51 -1.13 -12.14
N TRP A 597 10.15 -2.11 -11.51
CA TRP A 597 11.58 -2.37 -11.72
C TRP A 597 11.87 -2.86 -13.15
N ASP A 598 10.91 -3.54 -13.78
CA ASP A 598 10.95 -3.94 -15.18
C ASP A 598 11.04 -2.72 -16.11
N LEU A 599 10.23 -1.67 -15.86
CA LEU A 599 10.31 -0.42 -16.60
C LEU A 599 11.62 0.34 -16.33
N LEU A 600 12.13 0.31 -15.09
CA LEU A 600 13.45 0.87 -14.79
C LEU A 600 14.56 0.11 -15.54
N ALA A 601 14.47 -1.22 -15.62
CA ALA A 601 15.44 -2.04 -16.34
C ALA A 601 15.42 -1.70 -17.82
N MET A 602 14.22 -1.58 -18.41
CA MET A 602 14.05 -1.11 -19.79
C MET A 602 14.71 0.26 -20.00
N ALA A 603 14.42 1.25 -19.15
CA ALA A 603 15.02 2.58 -19.28
C ALA A 603 16.56 2.58 -19.11
N ILE A 604 17.09 1.70 -18.24
CA ILE A 604 18.54 1.52 -18.05
C ILE A 604 19.18 0.86 -19.27
N ASP A 605 18.55 -0.17 -19.83
CA ASP A 605 19.06 -0.88 -21.01
C ASP A 605 18.93 -0.02 -22.27
N GLU A 606 17.82 0.71 -22.47
CA GLU A 606 17.64 1.70 -23.55
C GLU A 606 18.75 2.75 -23.50
N ALA A 607 18.98 3.37 -22.34
CA ALA A 607 20.02 4.37 -22.17
C ALA A 607 21.45 3.80 -22.23
N GLY A 608 21.67 2.54 -21.86
CA GLY A 608 22.99 1.93 -21.80
C GLY A 608 23.43 1.26 -23.09
N VAL A 609 22.47 0.79 -23.91
CA VAL A 609 22.68 -0.14 -25.02
C VAL A 609 22.01 0.33 -26.30
N ASP A 610 20.70 0.56 -26.29
CA ASP A 610 19.92 0.67 -27.53
C ASP A 610 19.93 2.09 -28.12
N ASP A 611 19.72 3.11 -27.29
CA ASP A 611 19.60 4.51 -27.70
C ASP A 611 20.93 5.28 -27.60
N ALA A 612 21.90 4.70 -26.88
CA ALA A 612 23.20 5.30 -26.68
C ALA A 612 24.03 5.34 -27.97
N THR A 613 24.64 6.50 -28.26
CA THR A 613 25.77 6.55 -29.19
C THR A 613 26.93 5.70 -28.66
N PRO A 614 27.87 5.23 -29.51
CA PRO A 614 29.01 4.44 -29.04
C PRO A 614 29.85 5.11 -27.94
N ALA A 615 29.91 6.45 -27.92
CA ALA A 615 30.59 7.20 -26.88
C ALA A 615 29.81 7.21 -25.56
N GLN A 616 28.47 7.35 -25.62
CA GLN A 616 27.59 7.27 -24.45
C GLN A 616 27.61 5.87 -23.84
N ALA A 617 27.49 4.82 -24.65
CA ALA A 617 27.55 3.43 -24.18
C ALA A 617 28.89 3.11 -23.50
N ALA A 618 30.01 3.57 -24.09
CA ALA A 618 31.34 3.40 -23.49
C ALA A 618 31.48 4.16 -22.15
N TYR A 619 30.89 5.36 -22.04
CA TYR A 619 30.82 6.09 -20.78
C TYR A 619 29.97 5.35 -19.74
N PHE A 620 28.76 4.92 -20.11
CA PHE A 620 27.83 4.24 -19.23
C PHE A 620 28.43 2.96 -18.66
N GLN A 621 29.00 2.10 -19.51
CA GLN A 621 29.71 0.89 -19.12
C GLN A 621 30.91 1.16 -18.21
N LYS A 622 31.65 2.25 -18.44
CA LYS A 622 32.79 2.64 -17.60
C LYS A 622 32.36 3.14 -16.23
N THR A 623 31.25 3.87 -16.16
CA THR A 623 30.75 4.52 -14.93
C THR A 623 30.02 3.52 -14.04
N TYR A 624 29.16 2.67 -14.62
CA TYR A 624 28.24 1.81 -13.86
C TYR A 624 28.60 0.32 -13.92
N GLY A 625 29.51 -0.08 -14.81
CA GLY A 625 29.82 -1.50 -15.00
C GLY A 625 28.67 -2.26 -15.67
N ASN A 626 28.53 -3.54 -15.35
CA ASN A 626 27.42 -4.36 -15.85
C ASN A 626 26.24 -4.30 -14.89
N LEU A 627 25.27 -3.41 -15.17
CA LEU A 627 24.01 -3.33 -14.42
C LEU A 627 22.96 -4.35 -14.91
N THR A 628 23.03 -4.75 -16.17
CA THR A 628 22.04 -5.62 -16.81
C THR A 628 21.94 -6.98 -16.13
N ALA A 629 23.07 -7.66 -15.84
CA ALA A 629 23.02 -8.98 -15.20
C ALA A 629 22.43 -8.95 -13.77
N PRO A 630 22.86 -8.06 -12.86
CA PRO A 630 22.20 -7.88 -11.57
C PRO A 630 20.72 -7.51 -11.68
N ALA A 631 20.35 -6.58 -12.58
CA ALA A 631 18.98 -6.16 -12.80
C ALA A 631 18.08 -7.32 -13.24
N GLN A 632 18.52 -8.08 -14.24
CA GLN A 632 17.83 -9.28 -14.71
C GLN A 632 17.70 -10.32 -13.62
N GLN A 633 18.74 -10.53 -12.80
CA GLN A 633 18.67 -11.46 -11.68
C GLN A 633 17.64 -11.03 -10.62
N ALA A 634 17.56 -9.73 -10.29
CA ALA A 634 16.55 -9.21 -9.37
C ALA A 634 15.13 -9.40 -9.90
N LEU A 635 14.90 -9.14 -11.18
CA LEU A 635 13.61 -9.34 -11.85
C LEU A 635 13.23 -10.82 -11.95
N ALA A 636 14.18 -11.69 -12.30
CA ALA A 636 13.99 -13.13 -12.40
C ALA A 636 13.53 -13.79 -11.09
N ARG A 637 13.90 -13.19 -9.95
CA ARG A 637 13.54 -13.66 -8.61
C ARG A 637 12.33 -12.94 -8.00
N ALA A 638 11.82 -11.90 -8.68
CA ALA A 638 10.56 -11.27 -8.31
C ALA A 638 9.39 -12.17 -8.71
N ALA A 639 8.37 -12.25 -7.87
CA ALA A 639 7.13 -12.95 -8.20
C ALA A 639 6.44 -12.27 -9.38
N VAL A 640 5.75 -13.06 -10.20
CA VAL A 640 4.89 -12.56 -11.28
C VAL A 640 3.46 -12.95 -10.98
N ILE A 641 2.58 -11.97 -10.83
CA ILE A 641 1.16 -12.16 -10.54
C ILE A 641 0.37 -11.47 -11.66
N GLU A 642 -0.53 -12.20 -12.32
CA GLU A 642 -1.34 -11.66 -13.43
C GLU A 642 -0.49 -11.02 -14.55
N ASN A 643 0.68 -11.60 -14.83
CA ASN A 643 1.70 -11.10 -15.77
C ASN A 643 2.38 -9.79 -15.35
N GLU A 644 2.25 -9.37 -14.09
CA GLU A 644 2.91 -8.20 -13.54
C GLU A 644 4.04 -8.59 -12.58
N VAL A 645 5.23 -8.03 -12.80
CA VAL A 645 6.38 -8.19 -11.91
C VAL A 645 6.12 -7.48 -10.58
N GLN A 646 6.23 -8.21 -9.48
CA GLN A 646 5.92 -7.72 -8.13
C GLN A 646 7.14 -7.04 -7.48
N ALA A 647 7.67 -6.03 -8.15
CA ALA A 647 8.79 -5.23 -7.68
C ALA A 647 8.67 -3.77 -8.15
N LYS A 648 8.48 -2.85 -7.21
CA LYS A 648 8.19 -1.44 -7.52
C LYS A 648 8.86 -0.45 -6.57
N VAL A 649 8.96 0.80 -7.01
CA VAL A 649 9.36 1.95 -6.19
C VAL A 649 8.31 3.06 -6.26
N ASN A 650 8.19 3.83 -5.19
CA ASN A 650 7.57 5.14 -5.21
C ASN A 650 8.49 6.11 -5.95
N ILE A 651 8.25 6.27 -7.25
CA ILE A 651 9.07 7.18 -8.06
C ILE A 651 8.71 8.63 -7.76
N ARG A 652 7.43 9.03 -7.69
CA ARG A 652 7.06 10.45 -7.42
C ARG A 652 6.55 10.66 -6.01
N ASN A 653 7.17 11.60 -5.30
CA ASN A 653 6.62 12.18 -4.08
C ASN A 653 5.49 13.16 -4.42
N ASN A 654 4.43 13.20 -3.61
CA ASN A 654 3.39 14.23 -3.71
C ASN A 654 3.74 15.42 -2.80
N ILE A 655 3.72 16.64 -3.34
CA ILE A 655 4.15 17.86 -2.63
C ILE A 655 2.98 18.83 -2.50
N ARG A 656 2.73 19.30 -1.27
CA ARG A 656 1.66 20.25 -0.98
C ARG A 656 1.91 21.61 -1.64
N GLN A 657 0.84 22.23 -2.14
CA GLN A 657 0.87 23.60 -2.64
C GLN A 657 1.33 24.57 -1.53
N GLY A 658 2.39 25.34 -1.82
CA GLY A 658 2.92 26.36 -0.92
C GLY A 658 3.79 25.83 0.22
N ASP A 659 4.10 24.53 0.27
CA ASP A 659 5.08 24.01 1.21
C ASP A 659 6.51 24.35 0.75
N ALA A 660 7.12 25.31 1.45
CA ALA A 660 8.48 25.76 1.17
C ALA A 660 9.57 24.73 1.55
N SER A 661 9.24 23.76 2.40
CA SER A 661 10.18 22.68 2.77
C SER A 661 10.22 21.56 1.74
N VAL A 662 9.23 21.52 0.83
CA VAL A 662 9.10 20.47 -0.19
C VAL A 662 9.07 19.08 0.45
N THR A 663 8.41 18.96 1.60
CA THR A 663 8.34 17.69 2.33
C THR A 663 7.32 16.79 1.62
N PRO A 664 7.68 15.56 1.23
CA PRO A 664 6.72 14.60 0.69
C PRO A 664 5.57 14.40 1.66
N LEU A 665 4.33 14.40 1.16
CA LEU A 665 3.13 14.22 1.99
C LEU A 665 3.16 12.92 2.81
N GLN A 666 3.95 11.92 2.38
CA GLN A 666 4.26 10.70 3.14
C GLN A 666 4.81 11.00 4.55
N PHE A 667 5.52 12.11 4.74
CA PHE A 667 6.10 12.49 6.03
C PHE A 667 5.33 13.62 6.70
N VAL A 668 4.04 13.80 6.35
CA VAL A 668 3.17 14.81 6.93
C VAL A 668 1.97 14.13 7.58
N TYR A 669 1.86 14.28 8.91
CA TYR A 669 0.71 13.80 9.66
C TYR A 669 -0.51 14.71 9.51
N GLU A 670 -1.63 14.12 9.13
CA GLU A 670 -2.87 14.84 8.83
C GLU A 670 -4.09 14.18 9.46
N ALA A 671 -4.48 14.69 10.62
CA ALA A 671 -5.68 14.23 11.29
C ALA A 671 -6.95 14.48 10.44
N ALA A 672 -7.90 13.55 10.51
CA ALA A 672 -9.27 13.77 10.08
C ALA A 672 -9.95 14.86 10.93
N ASP A 673 -11.04 15.44 10.41
CA ASP A 673 -11.86 16.40 11.17
C ASP A 673 -12.67 15.70 12.27
N CYS A 674 -12.99 14.42 12.07
CA CYS A 674 -13.75 13.60 13.00
C CYS A 674 -13.35 12.13 12.86
N ARG A 675 -13.14 11.45 14.00
CA ARG A 675 -13.00 9.99 14.04
C ARG A 675 -14.23 9.34 14.65
N ARG A 676 -14.60 8.18 14.11
CA ARG A 676 -15.63 7.27 14.63
C ARG A 676 -15.15 5.82 14.63
N PHE A 677 -15.81 4.95 15.37
CA PHE A 677 -15.61 3.51 15.29
C PHE A 677 -16.76 2.82 14.56
N TYR A 678 -16.47 1.67 13.95
CA TYR A 678 -17.49 0.79 13.40
C TYR A 678 -18.38 0.23 14.51
N THR A 679 -19.66 0.04 14.24
CA THR A 679 -20.60 -0.68 15.12
C THR A 679 -21.05 -1.98 14.46
N PRO A 680 -21.55 -2.98 15.21
CA PRO A 680 -22.07 -4.22 14.62
C PRO A 680 -23.16 -3.98 13.57
N ALA A 681 -24.02 -2.98 13.77
CA ALA A 681 -25.07 -2.63 12.83
C ALA A 681 -24.50 -2.07 11.50
N MET A 682 -23.42 -1.30 11.58
CA MET A 682 -22.73 -0.77 10.39
C MET A 682 -22.10 -1.88 9.54
N LEU A 683 -21.69 -3.00 10.13
CA LEU A 683 -21.19 -4.15 9.38
C LEU A 683 -22.28 -4.80 8.50
N ALA A 684 -23.54 -4.72 8.92
CA ALA A 684 -24.69 -5.27 8.20
C ALA A 684 -25.31 -4.28 7.20
N ASP A 685 -25.27 -2.97 7.51
CA ASP A 685 -25.82 -1.91 6.67
C ASP A 685 -24.82 -0.75 6.55
N GLN A 686 -24.17 -0.66 5.40
CA GLN A 686 -23.15 0.33 5.11
C GLN A 686 -23.73 1.76 5.04
N SER A 687 -25.04 1.91 4.82
CA SER A 687 -25.68 3.22 4.76
C SER A 687 -25.71 3.93 6.12
N LEU A 688 -25.58 3.17 7.21
CA LEU A 688 -25.45 3.71 8.57
C LEU A 688 -24.12 4.41 8.80
N ILE A 689 -23.08 4.05 8.05
CA ILE A 689 -21.77 4.69 8.10
C ILE A 689 -21.86 6.08 7.45
N TRP A 690 -22.50 6.17 6.28
CA TRP A 690 -22.79 7.45 5.62
C TRP A 690 -23.66 8.34 6.48
N LYS A 691 -24.67 7.77 7.14
CA LYS A 691 -25.51 8.51 8.08
C LYS A 691 -24.70 9.05 9.25
N ALA A 692 -23.86 8.22 9.86
CA ALA A 692 -23.01 8.62 10.98
C ALA A 692 -22.03 9.72 10.58
N ALA A 693 -21.43 9.63 9.39
CA ALA A 693 -20.53 10.67 8.87
C ALA A 693 -21.27 11.99 8.61
N TYR A 694 -22.42 11.92 7.92
CA TYR A 694 -23.30 13.07 7.70
C TYR A 694 -23.64 13.77 9.01
N ASP A 695 -24.11 13.01 10.00
CA ASP A 695 -24.54 13.54 11.29
C ASP A 695 -23.38 14.10 12.12
N SER A 696 -22.14 13.71 11.85
CA SER A 696 -20.96 14.22 12.57
C SER A 696 -20.50 15.59 12.08
N ILE A 697 -20.81 15.94 10.82
CA ILE A 697 -20.42 17.21 10.22
C ILE A 697 -21.58 18.20 10.13
N TRP A 698 -22.77 17.72 9.76
CA TRP A 698 -23.96 18.56 9.55
C TRP A 698 -25.09 18.29 10.54
N GLY A 699 -24.95 17.27 11.40
CA GLY A 699 -25.93 16.93 12.43
C GLY A 699 -25.42 17.14 13.84
N ASN A 700 -25.92 16.31 14.77
CA ASN A 700 -25.62 16.40 16.21
C ASN A 700 -24.78 15.23 16.73
N ALA A 701 -24.23 14.37 15.85
CA ALA A 701 -23.50 13.21 16.31
C ALA A 701 -22.09 13.60 16.79
N SER A 702 -21.66 12.99 17.89
CA SER A 702 -20.32 13.23 18.45
C SER A 702 -19.26 12.39 17.73
N CYS A 703 -18.03 12.91 17.73
CA CYS A 703 -16.83 12.18 17.35
C CYS A 703 -16.19 11.54 18.58
N VAL A 704 -15.25 10.61 18.37
CA VAL A 704 -14.42 10.03 19.43
C VAL A 704 -13.77 11.15 20.25
N ALA A 705 -13.69 10.97 21.57
CA ALA A 705 -13.10 11.97 22.46
C ALA A 705 -11.67 12.37 22.01
N GLY A 706 -11.41 13.66 21.92
CA GLY A 706 -10.10 14.20 21.50
C GLY A 706 -9.79 14.07 20.00
N SER A 707 -10.73 13.61 19.15
CA SER A 707 -10.48 13.38 17.72
C SER A 707 -10.81 14.54 16.79
N THR A 708 -11.12 15.73 17.33
CA THR A 708 -11.53 16.91 16.55
C THR A 708 -10.64 18.10 16.86
N GLY A 709 -10.49 19.01 15.88
CA GLY A 709 -9.79 20.28 16.09
C GLY A 709 -8.26 20.19 16.13
N HIS A 710 -7.69 19.07 15.71
CA HIS A 710 -6.23 18.95 15.56
C HIS A 710 -5.72 19.99 14.55
N PRO A 711 -4.58 20.68 14.80
CA PRO A 711 -4.09 21.73 13.90
C PRO A 711 -3.93 21.27 12.44
N SER A 712 -3.41 20.06 12.21
CA SER A 712 -3.27 19.47 10.86
C SER A 712 -4.58 19.01 10.20
N SER A 713 -5.73 19.05 10.90
CA SER A 713 -7.02 18.79 10.25
C SER A 713 -7.43 19.94 9.34
N LYS A 714 -6.93 21.15 9.62
CA LYS A 714 -7.22 22.36 8.84
C LYS A 714 -6.62 22.28 7.43
N PRO A 715 -7.27 22.91 6.43
CA PRO A 715 -6.78 22.94 5.07
C PRO A 715 -5.56 23.88 4.90
N GLY A 716 -4.77 23.61 3.87
CA GLY A 716 -3.63 24.45 3.45
C GLY A 716 -2.28 24.00 4.00
N VAL A 717 -1.29 24.89 3.92
CA VAL A 717 0.07 24.65 4.42
C VAL A 717 0.03 24.48 5.92
N ILE A 718 0.56 23.35 6.39
CA ILE A 718 0.69 23.06 7.82
C ILE A 718 1.98 23.72 8.29
N ALA A 719 1.87 24.67 9.21
CA ALA A 719 3.06 25.33 9.74
C ALA A 719 3.90 24.33 10.57
N PRO A 720 5.23 24.53 10.69
CA PRO A 720 6.07 23.69 11.56
C PRO A 720 5.46 23.53 12.96
N GLY A 721 5.44 22.31 13.49
CA GLY A 721 4.82 22.00 14.78
C GLY A 721 3.32 21.74 14.75
N GLN A 722 2.61 22.01 13.64
CA GLN A 722 1.15 21.76 13.53
C GLN A 722 0.82 20.36 12.99
N ASN A 723 1.78 19.68 12.35
CA ASN A 723 1.73 18.28 11.95
C ASN A 723 2.34 17.35 13.00
N VAL A 724 2.60 17.82 14.23
CA VAL A 724 3.04 16.93 15.31
C VAL A 724 1.93 15.94 15.62
N PRO A 725 2.14 14.63 15.44
CA PRO A 725 1.14 13.65 15.78
C PRO A 725 0.91 13.64 17.30
N PRO A 726 -0.32 13.43 17.77
CA PRO A 726 -0.57 13.26 19.19
C PRO A 726 0.16 12.03 19.73
N GLU A 727 0.39 12.00 21.04
CA GLU A 727 1.07 10.89 21.72
C GLU A 727 0.40 9.53 21.43
N SER A 728 -0.93 9.48 21.37
CA SER A 728 -1.68 8.27 21.02
C SER A 728 -1.36 7.76 19.61
N ALA A 729 -1.10 8.65 18.64
CA ALA A 729 -0.73 8.26 17.29
C ALA A 729 0.69 7.69 17.24
N ARG A 730 1.65 8.32 17.95
CA ARG A 730 3.09 7.97 17.94
C ARG A 730 3.42 6.64 18.59
N ASN A 731 2.61 6.16 19.53
CA ASN A 731 2.86 4.87 20.14
C ASN A 731 2.40 3.74 19.20
N PHE A 732 3.28 3.31 18.30
CA PHE A 732 2.95 2.31 17.28
C PHE A 732 2.39 0.99 17.87
N PHE A 733 2.89 0.56 19.04
CA PHE A 733 2.46 -0.69 19.69
C PHE A 733 1.17 -0.59 20.51
N GLY A 734 0.62 0.62 20.69
CA GLY A 734 -0.49 0.87 21.59
C GLY A 734 -0.03 1.13 23.03
N ALA A 735 -0.89 1.79 23.81
CA ALA A 735 -0.58 2.49 25.06
C ALA A 735 0.10 1.71 26.21
N ASP A 736 0.43 0.41 26.06
CA ASP A 736 0.88 -0.42 27.19
C ASP A 736 1.78 -1.62 26.84
N VAL A 737 2.62 -1.52 25.80
CA VAL A 737 3.44 -2.67 25.34
C VAL A 737 4.94 -2.41 25.52
N SER A 738 5.49 -2.88 26.64
CA SER A 738 6.93 -3.13 26.80
C SER A 738 7.21 -4.62 26.60
N GLY A 739 7.55 -5.04 25.39
CA GLY A 739 7.88 -6.45 25.11
C GLY A 739 8.61 -6.62 23.77
N PRO A 740 9.55 -7.58 23.66
CA PRO A 740 10.30 -7.82 22.43
C PRO A 740 9.41 -8.35 21.30
N TYR A 741 9.72 -7.94 20.08
CA TYR A 741 9.13 -8.42 18.82
C TYR A 741 9.13 -9.96 18.75
N PRO A 742 7.98 -10.62 18.53
CA PRO A 742 7.94 -12.03 18.16
C PRO A 742 7.86 -12.15 16.64
N VAL A 743 8.90 -11.70 15.93
CA VAL A 743 9.23 -12.25 14.61
C VAL A 743 10.64 -12.80 14.77
N ALA A 744 10.77 -14.12 14.73
CA ALA A 744 11.98 -14.85 15.13
C ALA A 744 13.20 -14.65 14.21
N ASN A 745 13.23 -13.58 13.39
CA ASN A 745 14.30 -13.31 12.43
C ASN A 745 14.49 -11.82 12.03
N SER A 746 13.90 -10.83 12.71
CA SER A 746 14.08 -9.43 12.28
C SER A 746 15.55 -8.97 12.43
N SER A 747 16.20 -8.62 11.33
CA SER A 747 17.57 -8.04 11.28
C SER A 747 17.62 -6.59 11.78
N LEU A 748 16.46 -5.95 11.97
CA LEU A 748 16.34 -4.56 12.39
C LEU A 748 16.32 -4.42 13.91
N LYS A 749 17.50 -4.17 14.52
CA LYS A 749 17.55 -3.52 15.84
C LYS A 749 17.27 -2.03 15.65
N ALA A 750 16.20 -1.53 16.25
CA ALA A 750 15.96 -0.09 16.37
C ALA A 750 17.21 0.61 16.93
N SER A 751 17.74 1.60 16.19
CA SER A 751 18.84 2.41 16.69
C SER A 751 18.32 3.37 17.77
N SER A 752 18.38 2.94 19.04
CA SER A 752 18.11 3.84 20.15
C SER A 752 19.37 4.61 20.50
N THR A 753 19.53 5.80 19.93
CA THR A 753 20.44 6.81 20.46
C THR A 753 19.63 7.86 21.23
N GLY A 754 19.18 7.47 22.42
CA GLY A 754 18.48 8.34 23.36
C GLY A 754 19.13 8.28 24.73
N ASN A 755 20.11 9.15 24.98
CA ASN A 755 20.71 9.34 26.30
C ASN A 755 19.70 10.07 27.20
N GLY A 756 18.85 9.30 27.88
CA GLY A 756 17.80 9.78 28.78
C GLY A 756 17.96 9.22 30.18
N ASN A 757 18.64 9.98 31.04
CA ASN A 757 18.76 9.70 32.47
C ASN A 757 17.39 9.90 33.13
N GLY A 758 16.65 8.82 33.41
CA GLY A 758 15.30 8.86 33.98
C GLY A 758 15.13 7.81 35.07
N ASN A 759 15.28 8.24 36.32
CA ASN A 759 15.14 7.44 37.53
C ASN A 759 13.64 7.14 37.78
N GLY A 760 13.24 5.87 37.71
CA GLY A 760 11.85 5.42 37.95
C GLY A 760 11.83 4.06 38.64
N THR A 761 11.62 4.10 39.95
CA THR A 761 11.61 2.96 40.88
C THR A 761 10.43 2.02 40.66
N ALA A 762 10.71 0.74 40.37
CA ALA A 762 9.77 -0.37 40.56
C ALA A 762 10.32 -1.31 41.64
N THR A 763 9.54 -1.48 42.70
CA THR A 763 9.80 -2.28 43.89
C THR A 763 9.53 -3.77 43.64
N GLU A 764 10.50 -4.63 43.97
CA GLU A 764 10.26 -6.04 44.33
C GLU A 764 10.89 -6.34 45.70
N PRO A 765 10.27 -7.20 46.54
CA PRO A 765 10.85 -7.64 47.80
C PRO A 765 11.48 -9.03 47.65
N GLN A 766 12.72 -9.22 48.10
CA GLN A 766 13.05 -10.13 49.21
C GLN A 766 14.56 -10.25 49.47
N ALA A 767 14.91 -9.90 50.72
CA ALA A 767 15.95 -10.41 51.60
C ALA A 767 17.20 -11.09 50.98
N TYR A 768 18.35 -10.46 51.15
CA TYR A 768 19.54 -11.10 51.74
C TYR A 768 20.36 -10.07 52.52
N THR A 769 20.69 -10.43 53.76
CA THR A 769 21.47 -9.67 54.73
C THR A 769 22.97 -9.79 54.48
N GLY A 770 23.73 -8.70 54.65
CA GLY A 770 25.13 -8.79 55.10
C GLY A 770 26.09 -7.71 54.58
N GLY A 771 26.63 -6.91 55.51
CA GLY A 771 28.04 -6.51 55.48
C GLY A 771 28.37 -5.12 54.94
N ALA A 772 28.98 -4.31 55.80
CA ALA A 772 29.26 -2.89 55.66
C ALA A 772 30.66 -2.56 55.06
N MET A 773 30.92 -1.24 54.98
CA MET A 773 32.15 -0.49 54.64
C MET A 773 32.29 -0.13 53.15
N GLY A 774 32.35 1.14 52.69
CA GLY A 774 32.68 2.41 53.33
C GLY A 774 34.05 2.89 52.86
N ALA A 775 34.12 3.80 51.86
CA ALA A 775 35.13 4.86 51.74
C ALA A 775 34.99 5.67 50.43
N SER A 776 34.78 6.97 50.58
CA SER A 776 35.04 8.06 49.65
C SER A 776 36.54 8.25 49.34
N VAL A 777 36.90 8.83 48.19
CA VAL A 777 37.94 9.89 47.90
C VAL A 777 37.91 10.08 46.35
N SER A 778 37.46 11.17 45.72
CA SER A 778 37.94 12.57 45.64
C SER A 778 39.23 12.82 44.82
N GLY A 779 39.10 13.61 43.73
CA GLY A 779 40.18 14.38 43.08
C GLY A 779 40.99 13.63 42.01
N LEU A 780 41.60 14.25 40.99
CA LEU A 780 41.74 15.66 40.62
C LEU A 780 42.31 15.70 39.18
N MET A 781 41.80 16.62 38.34
CA MET A 781 42.51 17.53 37.42
C MET A 781 43.83 17.14 36.67
N VAL A 782 43.85 17.53 35.38
CA VAL A 782 44.83 18.43 34.71
C VAL A 782 45.81 17.88 33.64
N THR A 783 45.66 18.44 32.42
CA THR A 783 46.63 18.69 31.30
C THR A 783 47.23 17.52 30.51
N LEU A 784 47.62 17.61 29.23
CA LEU A 784 48.12 18.72 28.39
C LEU A 784 48.03 18.33 26.88
N MET A 785 47.91 19.35 26.01
CA MET A 785 48.48 19.58 24.64
C MET A 785 49.36 18.48 23.99
N ALA A 786 49.58 18.34 22.67
CA ALA A 786 49.26 19.03 21.42
C ALA A 786 49.95 18.27 20.25
N PHE A 787 49.41 18.41 19.03
CA PHE A 787 50.06 18.44 17.69
C PHE A 787 51.09 17.36 17.25
N VAL A 788 50.89 16.82 16.03
CA VAL A 788 51.74 17.05 14.83
C VAL A 788 51.11 16.37 13.60
N ALA A 789 51.10 17.09 12.47
CA ALA A 789 50.72 16.65 11.14
C ALA A 789 51.97 16.51 10.24
N ALA A 790 51.95 15.57 9.29
CA ALA A 790 52.70 15.46 8.01
C ALA A 790 52.70 13.96 7.57
N CYS A 791 52.62 13.52 6.31
CA CYS A 791 52.96 14.13 5.02
C CYS A 791 52.31 13.35 3.84
N MET A 792 52.27 13.98 2.67
CA MET A 792 51.72 13.55 1.37
C MET A 792 52.64 12.65 0.51
N LEU A 793 52.03 12.09 -0.56
CA LEU A 793 52.56 11.76 -1.92
C LEU A 793 53.39 10.49 -2.13
N VAL A 794 52.77 9.48 -2.78
CA VAL A 794 53.06 8.97 -4.15
C VAL A 794 51.73 8.59 -4.80
#